data_AF-A0A357AW40-F1
#
_entry.id   AF-A0A357AW40-F1
#
_cell.length_a   1.000
_cell.length_b   1.000
_cell.length_c   1.000
_cell.angle_alpha   90.00
_cell.angle_beta   90.00
_cell.angle_gamma   90.00
#
_symmetry.space_group_name_H-M   'P 1'
#
loop_
_entity.id
_entity.type
_entity.pdbx_description
1 polymer ?
#
loop_
_entity_poly.entity_id
_entity_poly.type
_entity_poly.pdbx_seq_one_letter_code
_entity_poly.pdbx_strand_id
1 'polypeptide(L)'
;MYNVSTLLQSLPHFQQSRLVGSGYAAWLSWTGAPNAALVSTLKEYGGVHMAHEANQALWFFPDSEVFRALARLQIWSRLNATPLLCQVLPATFLVGYDFSLSLSLSLDLTDQTATPGQEFAVWVHPKLKAAVEAIPGLDLKPGTSGGGFASSVKWLLFHADQGLDYETALGWYYVIKPMGKLGDKESILGWRGFFNEIQAVLQRMDLKYISDVREGYVIFPLTSVRLLRTWCQEILGLIRAVKAEGREYWPCVMAAVPHKGLTFNAELPKRVGLDWNRLAPDFPHLQYRDAFILTDWFKVNEIRHGAEQEILETWCSVSPKAGEEQAGGSLEVSLPRKLNLGDGGECFYCGLKNHAAAACPSKGLTQLRAEAWSAVARVNMEDLQSGLRGLDERLEQGRVAESLAALLTGGDKLENTLVRAIFEINAPSQLRMLQVVWRSRGKEWPAGLTQLSPEEAPYALTALDALRAGDLERAEGLLKQASLKYMRSYQPPSLLGFVALEKGDLHQAGFYWQEAERLSYTPLQQSYFLYLQARAMEAQGEYKEASLLYRRAATASPEWVEAFYREAVSQVKMGFTGQAMDTLERLIDRDPDIFNRILLDSELDRGRMHILGALWDKWRAAELRSEEEKAQVTLFKSEVVQRFDERHPFFEPAQERLEHMRRLIEIKNYVAFQTMIRGLDDFAEDLNAQVETEIKRVKARVEHYYERLRDIQKEAAWFPFPKLLLEFNRDFNFCVEKMNWMREQHLKVAENFRKTMRYLDEIEERIGLLQKRLVTLRIVRDSTLFILLLGRTFIWLEIVGLGLALITVPGLVYFAHYLPGNWLVNM
;
A
#
# COMPACT_ATOMS: atom_id res chain seq x y z
N MET A 1 -22.86 44.34 22.64
CA MET A 1 -23.43 44.24 21.29
C MET A 1 -22.64 43.17 20.57
N TYR A 2 -23.28 42.08 20.18
CA TYR A 2 -22.65 40.91 19.57
C TYR A 2 -22.91 40.92 18.06
N ASN A 3 -21.98 40.39 17.27
CA ASN A 3 -22.05 40.42 15.82
C ASN A 3 -21.91 38.99 15.26
N VAL A 4 -22.84 38.58 14.40
CA VAL A 4 -22.82 37.23 13.82
C VAL A 4 -21.63 37.02 12.87
N SER A 5 -21.11 38.11 12.28
CA SER A 5 -19.95 38.04 11.37
C SER A 5 -18.69 37.50 12.06
N THR A 6 -18.51 37.71 13.37
CA THR A 6 -17.33 37.18 14.09
C THR A 6 -17.38 35.65 14.16
N LEU A 7 -18.57 35.09 14.40
CA LEU A 7 -18.80 33.65 14.38
C LEU A 7 -18.64 33.08 12.96
N LEU A 8 -19.16 33.75 11.94
CA LEU A 8 -19.00 33.30 10.55
C LEU A 8 -17.54 33.33 10.08
N GLN A 9 -16.76 34.34 10.48
CA GLN A 9 -15.33 34.43 10.17
C GLN A 9 -14.50 33.34 10.85
N SER A 10 -14.97 32.79 11.97
CA SER A 10 -14.32 31.65 12.63
C SER A 10 -14.49 30.33 11.89
N LEU A 11 -15.46 30.25 10.96
CA LEU A 11 -15.74 29.04 10.20
C LEU A 11 -14.75 28.87 9.02
N PRO A 12 -14.44 27.62 8.64
CA PRO A 12 -13.62 27.32 7.48
C PRO A 12 -14.21 27.93 6.19
N HIS A 13 -13.35 28.50 5.35
CA HIS A 13 -13.73 29.01 4.03
C HIS A 13 -13.38 27.99 2.94
N PHE A 14 -14.35 27.65 2.09
CA PHE A 14 -14.18 26.68 1.02
C PHE A 14 -14.27 27.35 -0.35
N GLN A 15 -13.29 27.10 -1.23
CA GLN A 15 -13.40 27.47 -2.65
C GLN A 15 -14.41 26.58 -3.39
N GLN A 16 -14.42 25.29 -3.04
CA GLN A 16 -15.36 24.31 -3.54
C GLN A 16 -15.86 23.46 -2.37
N SER A 17 -17.18 23.41 -2.21
CA SER A 17 -17.82 22.57 -1.19
C SER A 17 -18.11 21.18 -1.75
N ARG A 18 -17.92 20.17 -0.90
CA ARG A 18 -18.27 18.78 -1.19
C ARG A 18 -19.78 18.57 -1.12
N LEU A 19 -20.39 19.00 -0.01
CA LEU A 19 -21.84 18.96 0.21
C LEU A 19 -22.36 20.38 0.39
N VAL A 20 -23.53 20.62 -0.18
CA VAL A 20 -24.30 21.83 0.03
C VAL A 20 -25.70 21.43 0.44
N GLY A 21 -26.14 21.92 1.60
CA GLY A 21 -27.48 21.66 2.12
C GLY A 21 -28.17 22.93 2.55
N SER A 22 -29.48 22.98 2.42
CA SER A 22 -30.30 24.07 2.96
C SER A 22 -30.83 23.70 4.34
N GLY A 23 -30.89 24.67 5.26
CA GLY A 23 -31.52 24.48 6.55
C GLY A 23 -31.71 25.80 7.30
N TYR A 24 -31.70 25.72 8.63
CA TYR A 24 -31.99 26.83 9.52
C TYR A 24 -30.78 27.12 10.40
N ALA A 25 -30.30 28.36 10.40
CA ALA A 25 -29.33 28.83 11.39
C ALA A 25 -30.07 29.42 12.58
N ALA A 26 -29.69 29.00 13.79
CA ALA A 26 -30.09 29.65 15.03
C ALA A 26 -28.86 30.35 15.62
N TRP A 27 -28.87 31.69 15.59
CA TRP A 27 -27.86 32.52 16.24
C TRP A 27 -28.38 32.94 17.61
N LEU A 28 -27.69 32.51 18.66
CA LEU A 28 -28.04 32.79 20.04
C LEU A 28 -27.02 33.75 20.64
N SER A 29 -27.51 34.73 21.40
CA SER A 29 -26.69 35.67 22.16
C SER A 29 -27.27 35.85 23.56
N TRP A 30 -26.43 35.91 24.59
CA TRP A 30 -26.88 36.00 25.99
C TRP A 30 -26.01 36.94 26.82
N THR A 31 -26.46 37.23 28.05
CA THR A 31 -25.65 37.89 29.08
C THR A 31 -25.49 36.99 30.30
N GLY A 32 -24.28 36.92 30.85
CA GLY A 32 -23.96 36.01 31.97
C GLY A 32 -23.57 34.59 31.54
N ALA A 33 -23.57 33.66 32.49
CA ALA A 33 -23.16 32.27 32.22
C ALA A 33 -24.25 31.52 31.42
N PRO A 34 -23.89 30.82 30.33
CA PRO A 34 -24.85 30.04 29.55
C PRO A 34 -25.43 28.89 30.38
N ASN A 35 -26.74 28.66 30.28
CA ASN A 35 -27.39 27.54 30.95
C ASN A 35 -27.12 26.24 30.19
N ALA A 36 -26.64 25.20 30.88
CA ALA A 36 -26.41 23.86 30.31
C ALA A 36 -27.66 23.27 29.63
N ALA A 37 -28.86 23.62 30.11
CA ALA A 37 -30.14 23.19 29.54
C ALA A 37 -30.37 23.71 28.11
N LEU A 38 -29.79 24.86 27.75
CA LEU A 38 -29.89 25.43 26.41
C LEU A 38 -29.20 24.52 25.39
N VAL A 39 -27.93 24.20 25.67
CA VAL A 39 -27.09 23.37 24.79
C VAL A 39 -27.66 21.95 24.70
N SER A 40 -28.10 21.37 25.82
CA SER A 40 -28.70 20.03 25.81
C SER A 40 -29.97 20.00 24.96
N THR A 41 -30.85 21.00 25.10
CA THR A 41 -32.08 21.08 24.30
C THR A 41 -31.76 21.23 22.82
N LEU A 42 -30.85 22.12 22.42
CA LEU A 42 -30.51 22.28 21.00
C LEU A 42 -29.96 20.98 20.40
N LYS A 43 -29.11 20.24 21.13
CA LYS A 43 -28.57 18.93 20.68
C LYS A 43 -29.64 17.84 20.60
N GLU A 44 -30.57 17.79 21.55
CA GLU A 44 -31.65 16.78 21.58
C GLU A 44 -32.58 16.89 20.36
N TYR A 45 -32.76 18.11 19.83
CA TYR A 45 -33.58 18.39 18.64
C TYR A 45 -32.75 18.46 17.34
N GLY A 46 -31.56 17.86 17.34
CA GLY A 46 -30.74 17.70 16.13
C GLY A 46 -29.93 18.93 15.71
N GLY A 47 -29.67 19.85 16.65
CA GLY A 47 -28.81 21.01 16.40
C GLY A 47 -27.34 20.62 16.28
N VAL A 48 -26.72 21.03 15.18
CA VAL A 48 -25.28 20.94 14.94
C VAL A 48 -24.62 22.23 15.39
N HIS A 49 -23.66 22.13 16.31
CA HIS A 49 -22.92 23.29 16.79
C HIS A 49 -21.90 23.75 15.76
N MET A 50 -21.99 25.00 15.30
CA MET A 50 -21.11 25.54 14.25
C MET A 50 -19.96 26.36 14.84
N ALA A 51 -20.27 27.34 15.69
CA ALA A 51 -19.27 28.25 16.27
C ALA A 51 -19.72 28.78 17.64
N HIS A 52 -18.76 29.09 18.50
CA HIS A 52 -19.00 29.60 19.84
C HIS A 52 -17.99 30.69 20.23
N GLU A 53 -18.50 31.73 20.87
CA GLU A 53 -17.73 32.71 21.62
C GLU A 53 -18.37 32.87 23.01
N ALA A 54 -17.71 33.59 23.93
CA ALA A 54 -18.09 33.70 25.34
C ALA A 54 -19.60 33.95 25.59
N ASN A 55 -20.24 34.79 24.77
CA ASN A 55 -21.64 35.20 24.95
C ASN A 55 -22.54 35.02 23.70
N GLN A 56 -22.07 34.26 22.71
CA GLN A 56 -22.86 33.96 21.51
C GLN A 56 -22.50 32.59 20.92
N ALA A 57 -23.47 31.95 20.28
CA ALA A 57 -23.25 30.69 19.56
C ALA A 57 -24.09 30.63 18.30
N LEU A 58 -23.57 29.91 17.31
CA LEU A 58 -24.23 29.66 16.04
C LEU A 58 -24.48 28.17 15.89
N TRP A 59 -25.72 27.82 15.62
CA TRP A 59 -26.19 26.45 15.44
C TRP A 59 -26.85 26.28 14.09
N PHE A 60 -26.70 25.09 13.51
CA PHE A 60 -27.37 24.69 12.28
C PHE A 60 -28.37 23.57 12.58
N PHE A 61 -29.54 23.65 11.95
CA PHE A 61 -30.56 22.62 11.98
C PHE A 61 -30.94 22.24 10.54
N PRO A 62 -30.86 20.95 10.17
CA PRO A 62 -31.26 20.51 8.83
C PRO A 62 -32.78 20.51 8.62
N ASP A 63 -33.57 20.56 9.71
CA ASP A 63 -35.02 20.34 9.73
C ASP A 63 -35.73 21.40 10.58
N SER A 64 -37.06 21.47 10.49
CA SER A 64 -37.90 22.42 11.24
C SER A 64 -37.92 22.18 12.77
N GLU A 65 -37.20 21.17 13.26
CA GLU A 65 -37.10 20.84 14.70
C GLU A 65 -36.49 21.98 15.53
N VAL A 66 -35.76 22.91 14.90
CA VAL A 66 -35.31 24.16 15.52
C VAL A 66 -36.47 24.90 16.21
N PHE A 67 -37.66 24.90 15.60
CA PHE A 67 -38.81 25.63 16.14
C PHE A 67 -39.42 24.95 17.36
N ARG A 68 -39.44 23.60 17.40
CA ARG A 68 -39.86 22.86 18.60
C ARG A 68 -38.86 23.04 19.74
N ALA A 69 -37.56 23.04 19.43
CA ALA A 69 -36.50 23.31 20.40
C ALA A 69 -36.67 24.70 21.03
N LEU A 70 -36.90 25.72 20.18
CA LEU A 70 -37.09 27.11 20.63
C LEU A 70 -38.42 27.29 21.39
N ALA A 71 -39.49 26.59 21.01
CA ALA A 71 -40.74 26.57 21.77
C ALA A 71 -40.56 26.05 23.20
N ARG A 72 -39.85 24.93 23.34
CA ARG A 72 -39.52 24.35 24.66
C ARG A 72 -38.69 25.32 25.50
N LEU A 73 -37.70 25.97 24.89
CA LEU A 73 -36.88 26.98 25.56
C LEU A 73 -37.70 28.22 25.96
N GLN A 74 -38.65 28.65 25.13
CA GLN A 74 -39.50 29.81 25.41
C GLN A 74 -40.44 29.60 26.58
N ILE A 75 -40.90 28.38 26.77
CA ILE A 75 -41.77 28.04 27.89
C ILE A 75 -40.95 27.85 29.16
N TRP A 76 -39.80 27.19 29.03
CA TRP A 76 -38.86 27.05 30.13
C TRP A 76 -38.37 28.42 30.65
N SER A 77 -38.16 29.40 29.76
CA SER A 77 -37.73 30.75 30.12
C SER A 77 -38.81 31.58 30.84
N ARG A 78 -40.10 31.23 30.71
CA ARG A 78 -41.18 31.86 31.50
C ARG A 78 -41.07 31.53 32.99
N LEU A 79 -40.52 30.36 33.31
CA LEU A 79 -40.25 29.92 34.68
C LEU A 79 -38.87 30.34 35.16
N ASN A 80 -37.90 30.50 34.23
CA ASN A 80 -36.52 30.89 34.51
C ASN A 80 -36.12 32.07 33.61
N ALA A 81 -36.22 33.29 34.13
CA ALA A 81 -35.84 34.49 33.38
C ALA A 81 -34.39 34.37 32.87
N THR A 82 -34.24 34.32 31.55
CA THR A 82 -32.96 34.13 30.88
C THR A 82 -32.77 35.26 29.87
N PRO A 83 -31.72 36.09 30.01
CA PRO A 83 -31.45 37.20 29.11
C PRO A 83 -30.81 36.68 27.82
N LEU A 84 -31.62 36.03 26.98
CA LEU A 84 -31.21 35.29 25.79
C LEU A 84 -32.00 35.81 24.58
N LEU A 85 -31.30 36.07 23.48
CA LEU A 85 -31.89 36.49 22.22
C LEU A 85 -31.48 35.50 21.13
N CYS A 86 -32.46 34.95 20.43
CA CYS A 86 -32.25 34.04 19.31
C CYS A 86 -32.77 34.65 18.01
N GLN A 87 -31.98 34.58 16.95
CA GLN A 87 -32.41 34.86 15.58
C GLN A 87 -32.37 33.57 14.76
N VAL A 88 -33.47 33.26 14.08
CA VAL A 88 -33.57 32.10 13.18
C VAL A 88 -33.58 32.56 11.73
N LEU A 89 -32.64 32.05 10.95
CA LEU A 89 -32.29 32.52 9.61
C LEU A 89 -32.25 31.35 8.61
N PRO A 90 -32.62 31.57 7.34
CA PRO A 90 -32.30 30.61 6.29
C PRO A 90 -30.79 30.54 6.12
N ALA A 91 -30.25 29.33 6.05
CA ALA A 91 -28.81 29.12 5.94
C ALA A 91 -28.46 28.01 4.96
N THR A 92 -27.26 28.15 4.38
CA THR A 92 -26.65 27.14 3.53
C THR A 92 -25.54 26.47 4.32
N PHE A 93 -25.67 25.18 4.56
CA PHE A 93 -24.68 24.33 5.18
C PHE A 93 -23.69 23.84 4.14
N LEU A 94 -22.40 24.01 4.44
CA LEU A 94 -21.31 23.69 3.53
C LEU A 94 -20.38 22.67 4.21
N VAL A 95 -19.99 21.64 3.48
CA VAL A 95 -19.05 20.62 3.97
C VAL A 95 -17.84 20.59 3.07
N GLY A 96 -16.64 20.64 3.66
CA GLY A 96 -15.36 20.48 2.97
C GLY A 96 -15.08 19.03 2.57
N TYR A 97 -14.05 18.80 1.75
CA TYR A 97 -13.62 17.44 1.37
C TYR A 97 -13.03 16.65 2.54
N ASP A 98 -12.56 17.34 3.57
CA ASP A 98 -12.10 16.82 4.86
C ASP A 98 -13.24 16.65 5.89
N PHE A 99 -14.50 16.85 5.47
CA PHE A 99 -15.68 16.91 6.34
C PHE A 99 -15.67 18.02 7.38
N SER A 100 -14.85 19.06 7.20
CA SER A 100 -14.98 20.30 7.98
C SER A 100 -16.31 21.00 7.66
N LEU A 101 -16.94 21.56 8.68
CA LEU A 101 -18.28 22.14 8.59
C LEU A 101 -18.20 23.66 8.52
N SER A 102 -18.97 24.26 7.61
CA SER A 102 -19.12 25.70 7.50
C SER A 102 -20.57 26.08 7.23
N LEU A 103 -20.88 27.36 7.38
CA LEU A 103 -22.23 27.91 7.26
C LEU A 103 -22.19 29.23 6.51
N SER A 104 -23.07 29.39 5.53
CA SER A 104 -23.23 30.60 4.75
C SER A 104 -24.63 31.17 4.90
N LEU A 105 -24.70 32.49 5.10
CA LEU A 105 -25.93 33.28 5.13
C LEU A 105 -25.93 34.23 3.91
N SER A 106 -27.11 34.72 3.51
CA SER A 106 -27.17 35.77 2.49
C SER A 106 -26.46 37.04 2.96
N LEU A 107 -25.82 37.77 2.04
CA LEU A 107 -25.03 38.98 2.35
C LEU A 107 -25.78 40.01 3.21
N ASP A 108 -27.09 40.19 3.00
CA ASP A 108 -27.91 41.12 3.79
C ASP A 108 -28.08 40.71 5.27
N LEU A 109 -27.70 39.47 5.63
CA LEU A 109 -27.87 38.86 6.94
C LEU A 109 -26.53 38.60 7.66
N THR A 110 -25.38 38.90 7.04
CA THR A 110 -24.06 38.61 7.63
C THR A 110 -23.60 39.65 8.65
N ASP A 111 -24.07 40.89 8.56
CA ASP A 111 -23.66 42.02 9.42
C ASP A 111 -24.67 42.34 10.53
N GLN A 112 -25.38 41.31 11.01
CA GLN A 112 -26.39 41.49 12.05
C GLN A 112 -25.75 41.68 13.42
N THR A 113 -26.34 42.59 14.21
CA THR A 113 -25.94 42.85 15.58
C THR A 113 -27.10 42.67 16.55
N ALA A 114 -26.77 42.07 17.70
CA ALA A 114 -27.73 41.65 18.70
C ALA A 114 -27.32 42.16 20.09
N THR A 115 -28.29 42.65 20.84
CA THR A 115 -28.13 42.98 22.27
C THR A 115 -29.23 42.24 23.04
N PRO A 116 -28.88 41.22 23.84
CA PRO A 116 -29.87 40.44 24.57
C PRO A 116 -30.67 41.31 25.54
N GLY A 117 -31.99 41.11 25.56
CA GLY A 117 -32.89 41.75 26.52
C GLY A 117 -32.87 41.05 27.88
N GLN A 118 -33.82 41.43 28.77
CA GLN A 118 -34.02 40.75 30.05
C GLN A 118 -34.81 39.45 29.93
N GLU A 119 -35.63 39.32 28.88
CA GLU A 119 -36.45 38.14 28.60
C GLU A 119 -35.94 37.38 27.38
N PHE A 120 -36.31 36.09 27.30
CA PHE A 120 -36.00 35.27 26.14
C PHE A 120 -36.88 35.66 24.94
N ALA A 121 -36.23 36.14 23.89
CA ALA A 121 -36.90 36.54 22.66
C ALA A 121 -36.34 35.76 21.46
N VAL A 122 -37.24 35.28 20.61
CA VAL A 122 -36.91 34.55 19.39
C VAL A 122 -37.47 35.33 18.20
N TRP A 123 -36.58 35.73 17.29
CA TRP A 123 -36.92 36.44 16.06
C TRP A 123 -36.69 35.53 14.86
N VAL A 124 -37.67 35.46 13.98
CA VAL A 124 -37.66 34.55 12.83
C VAL A 124 -37.71 35.36 11.55
N HIS A 125 -36.85 34.99 10.60
CA HIS A 125 -36.84 35.58 9.27
C HIS A 125 -38.15 35.24 8.51
N PRO A 126 -38.78 36.19 7.80
CA PRO A 126 -40.11 36.01 7.19
C PRO A 126 -40.18 34.87 6.16
N LYS A 127 -39.07 34.54 5.48
CA LYS A 127 -39.00 33.36 4.58
C LYS A 127 -39.30 32.03 5.28
N LEU A 128 -39.13 31.96 6.60
CA LEU A 128 -39.33 30.74 7.39
C LEU A 128 -40.76 30.61 7.92
N LYS A 129 -41.63 31.59 7.65
CA LYS A 129 -43.00 31.64 8.17
C LYS A 129 -43.78 30.35 7.91
N ALA A 130 -43.74 29.84 6.68
CA ALA A 130 -44.42 28.61 6.31
C ALA A 130 -43.92 27.38 7.10
N ALA A 131 -42.63 27.32 7.43
CA ALA A 131 -42.05 26.22 8.19
C ALA A 131 -42.47 26.24 9.67
N VAL A 132 -42.66 27.44 10.24
CA VAL A 132 -43.19 27.60 11.60
C VAL A 132 -44.67 27.24 11.67
N GLU A 133 -45.49 27.81 10.76
CA GLU A 133 -46.94 27.60 10.73
C GLU A 133 -47.34 26.15 10.38
N ALA A 134 -46.43 25.38 9.76
CA ALA A 134 -46.62 23.95 9.55
C ALA A 134 -46.63 23.12 10.85
N ILE A 135 -46.12 23.67 11.96
CA ILE A 135 -46.13 23.01 13.26
C ILE A 135 -47.32 23.54 14.08
N PRO A 136 -48.32 22.69 14.38
CA PRO A 136 -49.50 23.13 15.13
C PRO A 136 -49.13 23.69 16.51
N GLY A 137 -49.61 24.89 16.83
CA GLY A 137 -49.38 25.57 18.13
C GLY A 137 -48.18 26.53 18.15
N LEU A 138 -47.56 26.82 17.00
CA LEU A 138 -46.55 27.87 16.84
C LEU A 138 -47.09 29.02 15.98
N ASP A 139 -46.91 30.24 16.48
CA ASP A 139 -47.36 31.47 15.82
C ASP A 139 -46.23 32.48 15.65
N LEU A 140 -46.38 33.31 14.62
CA LEU A 140 -45.49 34.44 14.34
C LEU A 140 -46.25 35.76 14.38
N LYS A 141 -45.87 36.64 15.29
CA LYS A 141 -46.47 37.97 15.45
C LYS A 141 -45.58 39.05 14.82
N PRO A 142 -46.15 40.10 14.21
CA PRO A 142 -45.37 41.25 13.77
C PRO A 142 -44.73 41.93 14.99
N GLY A 143 -43.43 42.19 14.93
CA GLY A 143 -42.71 42.91 15.98
C GLY A 143 -41.75 43.94 15.39
N THR A 144 -41.48 45.02 16.13
CA THR A 144 -40.42 45.98 15.79
C THR A 144 -39.07 45.42 16.28
N SER A 145 -38.22 44.99 15.34
CA SER A 145 -36.87 44.51 15.66
C SER A 145 -36.03 45.58 16.34
N GLY A 146 -35.13 45.17 17.24
CA GLY A 146 -34.16 46.08 17.89
C GLY A 146 -33.14 46.67 16.89
N GLY A 147 -32.44 47.72 17.30
CA GLY A 147 -31.35 48.31 16.52
C GLY A 147 -30.24 47.30 16.25
N GLY A 148 -29.77 47.22 15.01
CA GLY A 148 -28.70 46.30 14.59
C GLY A 148 -29.13 45.13 13.70
N PHE A 149 -30.45 44.91 13.55
CA PHE A 149 -31.01 43.91 12.65
C PHE A 149 -31.05 44.45 11.21
N ALA A 150 -31.03 43.56 10.22
CA ALA A 150 -31.15 43.96 8.81
C ALA A 150 -32.45 44.73 8.55
N SER A 151 -32.34 46.00 8.18
CA SER A 151 -33.47 46.92 8.01
C SER A 151 -34.37 46.61 6.80
N SER A 152 -33.84 45.87 5.82
CA SER A 152 -34.56 45.36 4.66
C SER A 152 -35.51 44.20 4.99
N VAL A 153 -35.42 43.63 6.20
CA VAL A 153 -36.15 42.42 6.60
C VAL A 153 -37.24 42.77 7.62
N LYS A 154 -38.48 42.33 7.34
CA LYS A 154 -39.61 42.43 8.28
C LYS A 154 -39.58 41.24 9.24
N TRP A 155 -38.87 41.41 10.36
CA TRP A 155 -38.73 40.38 11.38
C TRP A 155 -40.05 40.05 12.07
N LEU A 156 -40.20 38.76 12.39
CA LEU A 156 -41.38 38.23 13.08
C LEU A 156 -40.99 37.70 14.45
N LEU A 157 -41.79 37.99 15.45
CA LEU A 157 -41.60 37.50 16.82
C LEU A 157 -42.28 36.13 16.96
N PHE A 158 -41.53 35.16 17.47
CA PHE A 158 -41.99 33.80 17.66
C PHE A 158 -42.74 33.62 18.98
N HIS A 159 -43.86 32.90 18.93
CA HIS A 159 -44.70 32.62 20.07
C HIS A 159 -45.15 31.15 20.07
N ALA A 160 -44.81 30.42 21.13
CA ALA A 160 -45.28 29.07 21.38
C ALA A 160 -46.47 29.05 22.35
N ASP A 161 -47.50 28.29 21.99
CA ASP A 161 -48.65 28.01 22.86
C ASP A 161 -48.31 27.03 23.98
N GLN A 162 -48.99 27.16 25.13
CA GLN A 162 -48.73 26.32 26.31
C GLN A 162 -49.13 24.86 26.14
N GLY A 163 -50.04 24.55 25.20
CA GLY A 163 -50.54 23.20 24.93
C GLY A 163 -49.79 22.46 23.81
N LEU A 164 -48.67 22.99 23.31
CA LEU A 164 -47.89 22.35 22.25
C LEU A 164 -47.29 21.02 22.75
N ASP A 165 -47.29 20.00 21.90
CA ASP A 165 -46.45 18.83 22.11
C ASP A 165 -44.99 19.19 21.81
N TYR A 166 -44.18 19.23 22.87
CA TYR A 166 -42.77 19.58 22.79
C TYR A 166 -41.91 18.40 22.37
N GLU A 167 -42.42 17.17 22.29
CA GLU A 167 -41.58 16.03 21.91
C GLU A 167 -40.98 16.23 20.52
N THR A 168 -39.73 15.79 20.36
CA THR A 168 -39.06 15.86 19.07
C THR A 168 -39.69 14.86 18.11
N ALA A 169 -39.80 15.25 16.84
CA ALA A 169 -40.24 14.33 15.79
C ALA A 169 -39.08 13.47 15.25
N LEU A 170 -37.85 13.67 15.75
CA LEU A 170 -36.68 12.91 15.33
C LEU A 170 -36.75 11.48 15.86
N GLY A 171 -36.72 10.52 14.94
CA GLY A 171 -36.63 9.11 15.27
C GLY A 171 -36.19 8.28 14.07
N TRP A 172 -35.59 7.13 14.37
CA TRP A 172 -35.01 6.24 13.39
C TRP A 172 -35.43 4.79 13.65
N TYR A 173 -35.69 4.05 12.59
CA TYR A 173 -35.68 2.60 12.62
C TYR A 173 -34.26 2.12 12.37
N TYR A 174 -33.66 1.48 13.37
CA TYR A 174 -32.38 0.83 13.21
C TYR A 174 -32.60 -0.57 12.65
N VAL A 175 -31.87 -0.90 11.59
CA VAL A 175 -31.95 -2.19 10.91
C VAL A 175 -30.57 -2.83 10.94
N ILE A 176 -30.50 -4.08 11.35
CA ILE A 176 -29.32 -4.93 11.28
C ILE A 176 -29.63 -6.09 10.35
N LYS A 177 -28.75 -6.36 9.40
CA LYS A 177 -28.83 -7.49 8.48
C LYS A 177 -27.56 -8.33 8.58
N PRO A 178 -27.65 -9.62 8.94
CA PRO A 178 -26.49 -10.50 8.90
C PRO A 178 -26.03 -10.71 7.45
N MET A 179 -24.72 -10.87 7.29
CA MET A 179 -24.12 -11.24 6.01
C MET A 179 -24.35 -12.72 5.68
N GLY A 180 -24.38 -13.05 4.40
CA GLY A 180 -24.58 -14.43 3.92
C GLY A 180 -26.05 -14.82 3.76
N LYS A 181 -26.28 -16.05 3.31
CA LYS A 181 -27.62 -16.60 3.06
C LYS A 181 -28.04 -17.46 4.25
N LEU A 182 -29.17 -17.16 4.87
CA LEU A 182 -29.73 -17.96 5.98
C LEU A 182 -30.33 -19.31 5.57
N GLY A 183 -30.06 -19.78 4.34
CA GLY A 183 -30.24 -21.19 3.97
C GLY A 183 -29.04 -22.07 4.37
N ASP A 184 -27.89 -21.46 4.66
CA ASP A 184 -26.66 -22.15 5.00
C ASP A 184 -26.52 -22.35 6.52
N LYS A 185 -26.15 -23.56 6.94
CA LYS A 185 -26.07 -23.96 8.35
C LYS A 185 -25.06 -23.12 9.14
N GLU A 186 -23.91 -22.84 8.54
CA GLU A 186 -22.85 -22.04 9.17
C GLU A 186 -23.32 -20.60 9.40
N SER A 187 -23.96 -20.00 8.38
CA SER A 187 -24.55 -18.67 8.48
C SER A 187 -25.61 -18.57 9.57
N ILE A 188 -26.47 -19.59 9.70
CA ILE A 188 -27.49 -19.65 10.77
C ILE A 188 -26.85 -19.73 12.15
N LEU A 189 -25.86 -20.59 12.33
CA LEU A 189 -25.20 -20.79 13.63
C LEU A 189 -24.41 -19.56 14.05
N GLY A 190 -23.59 -19.01 13.14
CA GLY A 190 -22.80 -17.81 13.40
C GLY A 190 -23.66 -16.59 13.70
N TRP A 191 -24.71 -16.36 12.90
CA TRP A 191 -25.66 -15.28 13.16
C TRP A 191 -26.38 -15.45 14.50
N ARG A 192 -26.86 -16.67 14.82
CA ARG A 192 -27.53 -16.92 16.10
C ARG A 192 -26.63 -16.63 17.29
N GLY A 193 -25.36 -17.01 17.22
CA GLY A 193 -24.35 -16.73 18.24
C GLY A 193 -24.22 -15.23 18.49
N PHE A 194 -23.92 -14.48 17.44
CA PHE A 194 -23.72 -13.03 17.54
C PHE A 194 -25.02 -12.27 17.86
N PHE A 195 -26.17 -12.74 17.39
CA PHE A 195 -27.46 -12.15 17.72
C PHE A 195 -27.78 -12.24 19.22
N ASN A 196 -27.35 -13.29 19.92
CA ASN A 196 -27.54 -13.37 21.38
C ASN A 196 -26.81 -12.23 22.13
N GLU A 197 -25.62 -11.87 21.66
CA GLU A 197 -24.84 -10.73 22.18
C GLU A 197 -25.56 -9.39 21.92
N ILE A 198 -26.07 -9.20 20.70
CA ILE A 198 -26.87 -8.01 20.34
C ILE A 198 -28.15 -7.96 21.19
N GLN A 199 -28.81 -9.10 21.38
CA GLN A 199 -30.04 -9.22 22.15
C GLN A 199 -29.84 -8.83 23.61
N ALA A 200 -28.70 -9.18 24.21
CA ALA A 200 -28.36 -8.75 25.56
C ALA A 200 -28.27 -7.22 25.68
N VAL A 201 -27.68 -6.55 24.67
CA VAL A 201 -27.64 -5.09 24.61
C VAL A 201 -29.04 -4.49 24.44
N LEU A 202 -29.86 -5.03 23.53
CA LEU A 202 -31.24 -4.59 23.32
C LEU A 202 -32.08 -4.71 24.60
N GLN A 203 -31.94 -5.80 25.35
CA GLN A 203 -32.64 -6.02 26.63
C GLN A 203 -32.16 -5.04 27.71
N ARG A 204 -30.85 -4.82 27.83
CA ARG A 204 -30.28 -3.85 28.78
C ARG A 204 -30.75 -2.42 28.51
N MET A 205 -31.02 -2.09 27.25
CA MET A 205 -31.52 -0.77 26.82
C MET A 205 -33.05 -0.67 26.75
N ASP A 206 -33.79 -1.73 27.14
CA ASP A 206 -35.25 -1.82 27.05
C ASP A 206 -35.83 -1.54 25.65
N LEU A 207 -35.13 -2.03 24.61
CA LEU A 207 -35.53 -1.84 23.21
C LEU A 207 -36.37 -3.01 22.70
N LYS A 208 -37.59 -2.71 22.26
CA LYS A 208 -38.44 -3.66 21.53
C LYS A 208 -37.94 -3.82 20.11
N TYR A 209 -37.88 -5.05 19.62
CA TYR A 209 -37.40 -5.36 18.28
C TYR A 209 -38.29 -6.37 17.55
N ILE A 210 -38.23 -6.34 16.22
CA ILE A 210 -38.74 -7.36 15.31
C ILE A 210 -37.54 -8.13 14.77
N SER A 211 -37.63 -9.46 14.75
CA SER A 211 -36.64 -10.33 14.11
C SER A 211 -37.31 -11.10 12.97
N ASP A 212 -36.82 -10.92 11.75
CA ASP A 212 -37.26 -11.69 10.59
C ASP A 212 -36.50 -13.01 10.50
N VAL A 213 -37.23 -14.12 10.49
CA VAL A 213 -36.66 -15.47 10.41
C VAL A 213 -36.09 -15.77 9.02
N ARG A 214 -36.61 -15.12 7.96
CA ARG A 214 -36.21 -15.44 6.57
C ARG A 214 -34.90 -14.78 6.16
N GLU A 215 -34.79 -13.47 6.34
CA GLU A 215 -33.59 -12.71 5.95
C GLU A 215 -32.72 -12.31 7.15
N GLY A 216 -33.16 -12.58 8.38
CA GLY A 216 -32.39 -12.34 9.61
C GLY A 216 -32.39 -10.91 10.09
N TYR A 217 -33.22 -10.03 9.50
CA TYR A 217 -33.24 -8.64 9.90
C TYR A 217 -33.65 -8.48 11.36
N VAL A 218 -32.95 -7.59 12.06
CA VAL A 218 -33.36 -7.10 13.38
C VAL A 218 -33.70 -5.64 13.22
N ILE A 219 -34.91 -5.27 13.61
CA ILE A 219 -35.45 -3.91 13.43
C ILE A 219 -35.95 -3.40 14.76
N PHE A 220 -35.56 -2.21 15.18
CA PHE A 220 -36.05 -1.57 16.41
C PHE A 220 -36.08 -0.05 16.27
N PRO A 221 -37.03 0.64 16.95
CA PRO A 221 -37.12 2.09 16.92
C PRO A 221 -36.14 2.74 17.89
N LEU A 222 -35.58 3.87 17.46
CA LEU A 222 -34.74 4.78 18.23
C LEU A 222 -35.41 6.16 18.20
N THR A 223 -36.04 6.57 19.29
CA THR A 223 -36.93 7.74 19.35
C THR A 223 -36.25 9.06 19.73
N SER A 224 -34.92 9.07 19.89
CA SER A 224 -34.18 10.30 20.21
C SER A 224 -32.73 10.24 19.76
N VAL A 225 -32.11 11.41 19.57
CA VAL A 225 -30.67 11.55 19.25
C VAL A 225 -29.81 10.89 20.34
N ARG A 226 -30.20 11.03 21.62
CA ARG A 226 -29.50 10.40 22.74
C ARG A 226 -29.51 8.88 22.61
N LEU A 227 -30.66 8.28 22.31
CA LEU A 227 -30.80 6.83 22.18
C LEU A 227 -30.04 6.32 20.95
N LEU A 228 -30.09 7.04 19.82
CA LEU A 228 -29.30 6.76 18.63
C LEU A 228 -27.80 6.76 18.92
N ARG A 229 -27.31 7.82 19.59
CA ARG A 229 -25.90 7.95 20.00
C ARG A 229 -25.49 6.78 20.89
N THR A 230 -26.24 6.51 21.96
CA THR A 230 -25.91 5.44 22.90
C THR A 230 -25.92 4.09 22.20
N TRP A 231 -26.90 3.82 21.34
CA TRP A 231 -26.92 2.58 20.56
C TRP A 231 -25.68 2.44 19.66
N CYS A 232 -25.31 3.48 18.91
CA CYS A 232 -24.13 3.46 18.04
C CYS A 232 -22.84 3.21 18.83
N GLN A 233 -22.71 3.76 20.04
CA GLN A 233 -21.57 3.50 20.92
C GLN A 233 -21.55 2.04 21.41
N GLU A 234 -22.70 1.52 21.85
CA GLU A 234 -22.83 0.16 22.37
C GLU A 234 -22.57 -0.90 21.29
N ILE A 235 -23.12 -0.75 20.08
CA ILE A 235 -22.93 -1.75 19.02
C ILE A 235 -21.48 -1.77 18.51
N LEU A 236 -20.84 -0.62 18.33
CA LEU A 236 -19.43 -0.53 17.93
C LEU A 236 -18.50 -1.06 19.03
N GLY A 237 -18.82 -0.77 20.30
CA GLY A 237 -18.12 -1.32 21.46
C GLY A 237 -18.26 -2.84 21.56
N LEU A 238 -19.47 -3.36 21.36
CA LEU A 238 -19.76 -4.80 21.37
C LEU A 238 -18.96 -5.52 20.30
N ILE A 239 -19.00 -5.03 19.05
CA ILE A 239 -18.27 -5.66 17.93
C ILE A 239 -16.76 -5.70 18.22
N ARG A 240 -16.20 -4.61 18.76
CA ARG A 240 -14.79 -4.55 19.15
C ARG A 240 -14.47 -5.57 20.24
N ALA A 241 -15.29 -5.66 21.29
CA ALA A 241 -15.10 -6.58 22.40
C ALA A 241 -15.21 -8.04 21.98
N VAL A 242 -16.25 -8.40 21.22
CA VAL A 242 -16.47 -9.77 20.71
C VAL A 242 -15.29 -10.22 19.84
N LYS A 243 -14.80 -9.35 18.94
CA LYS A 243 -13.62 -9.64 18.09
C LYS A 243 -12.35 -9.81 18.91
N ALA A 244 -12.10 -8.96 19.90
CA ALA A 244 -10.90 -9.00 20.74
C ALA A 244 -10.87 -10.22 21.67
N GLU A 245 -12.02 -10.64 22.19
CA GLU A 245 -12.16 -11.77 23.12
C GLU A 245 -12.34 -13.12 22.40
N GLY A 246 -12.43 -13.13 21.07
CA GLY A 246 -12.64 -14.35 20.28
C GLY A 246 -14.00 -15.01 20.51
N ARG A 247 -15.02 -14.22 20.90
CA ARG A 247 -16.40 -14.69 21.07
C ARG A 247 -17.08 -14.93 19.71
N GLU A 248 -18.24 -15.59 19.73
CA GLU A 248 -19.02 -15.88 18.51
C GLU A 248 -19.40 -14.56 17.80
N TYR A 249 -18.84 -14.36 16.62
CA TYR A 249 -18.95 -13.14 15.84
C TYR A 249 -19.51 -13.43 14.44
N TRP A 250 -20.39 -12.55 13.96
CA TRP A 250 -20.89 -12.60 12.60
C TRP A 250 -20.99 -11.20 11.97
N PRO A 251 -20.45 -10.98 10.76
CA PRO A 251 -20.48 -9.67 10.13
C PRO A 251 -21.91 -9.25 9.78
N CYS A 252 -22.22 -7.98 10.02
CA CYS A 252 -23.55 -7.43 9.81
C CYS A 252 -23.48 -6.07 9.12
N VAL A 253 -24.36 -5.81 8.17
CA VAL A 253 -24.60 -4.44 7.69
C VAL A 253 -25.73 -3.82 8.50
N MET A 254 -25.63 -2.53 8.77
CA MET A 254 -26.57 -1.86 9.67
C MET A 254 -26.81 -0.41 9.27
N ALA A 255 -28.04 0.05 9.41
CA ALA A 255 -28.44 1.40 9.03
C ALA A 255 -29.48 1.97 9.99
N ALA A 256 -29.37 3.27 10.30
CA ALA A 256 -30.40 4.04 10.98
C ALA A 256 -31.23 4.79 9.93
N VAL A 257 -32.50 4.42 9.80
CA VAL A 257 -33.41 4.94 8.77
C VAL A 257 -34.40 5.90 9.42
N PRO A 258 -34.51 7.17 8.98
CA PRO A 258 -35.49 8.11 9.54
C PRO A 258 -36.93 7.56 9.49
N HIS A 259 -37.75 7.83 10.51
CA HIS A 259 -39.16 7.36 10.57
C HIS A 259 -40.05 7.86 9.41
N LYS A 260 -39.65 8.93 8.70
CA LYS A 260 -40.49 9.66 7.73
C LYS A 260 -41.12 8.72 6.69
N GLY A 261 -42.44 8.52 6.80
CA GLY A 261 -43.24 7.73 5.85
C GLY A 261 -43.08 6.21 5.96
N LEU A 262 -42.39 5.71 6.99
CA LEU A 262 -42.14 4.27 7.20
C LEU A 262 -42.89 3.76 8.44
N THR A 263 -43.30 2.51 8.39
CA THR A 263 -44.02 1.83 9.47
C THR A 263 -43.15 0.76 10.10
N PHE A 264 -43.21 0.62 11.41
CA PHE A 264 -42.48 -0.43 12.14
C PHE A 264 -43.03 -1.83 11.84
N ASN A 265 -42.47 -2.51 10.84
CA ASN A 265 -42.83 -3.86 10.45
C ASN A 265 -41.65 -4.59 9.77
N ALA A 266 -41.80 -5.89 9.51
CA ALA A 266 -40.77 -6.72 8.88
C ALA A 266 -40.47 -6.37 7.40
N GLU A 267 -41.37 -5.65 6.72
CA GLU A 267 -41.16 -5.21 5.33
C GLU A 267 -40.33 -3.94 5.19
N LEU A 268 -40.09 -3.24 6.31
CA LEU A 268 -39.39 -1.95 6.33
C LEU A 268 -38.09 -1.95 5.52
N PRO A 269 -37.16 -2.92 5.66
CA PRO A 269 -35.88 -2.91 4.95
C PRO A 269 -36.02 -2.87 3.42
N LYS A 270 -37.14 -3.38 2.88
CA LYS A 270 -37.44 -3.39 1.45
C LYS A 270 -37.97 -2.05 0.94
N ARG A 271 -38.46 -1.18 1.83
CA ARG A 271 -39.01 0.15 1.50
C ARG A 271 -37.99 1.29 1.60
N VAL A 272 -36.82 1.06 2.21
CA VAL A 272 -35.77 2.08 2.43
C VAL A 272 -35.07 2.49 1.13
N GLY A 273 -35.11 1.66 0.08
CA GLY A 273 -34.39 1.91 -1.17
C GLY A 273 -32.86 1.86 -1.01
N LEU A 274 -32.35 1.18 0.01
CA LEU A 274 -30.91 1.04 0.30
C LEU A 274 -30.39 -0.28 -0.26
N ASP A 275 -29.27 -0.24 -1.00
CA ASP A 275 -28.58 -1.46 -1.44
C ASP A 275 -27.73 -2.03 -0.30
N TRP A 276 -28.34 -2.92 0.49
CA TRP A 276 -27.72 -3.61 1.62
C TRP A 276 -26.44 -4.38 1.24
N ASN A 277 -26.27 -4.77 -0.02
CA ASN A 277 -25.11 -5.54 -0.45
C ASN A 277 -23.86 -4.66 -0.66
N ARG A 278 -24.04 -3.34 -0.73
CA ARG A 278 -22.97 -2.34 -0.91
C ARG A 278 -22.50 -1.70 0.39
N LEU A 279 -23.21 -1.91 1.49
CA LEU A 279 -22.82 -1.34 2.78
C LEU A 279 -21.58 -2.04 3.35
N ALA A 280 -20.71 -1.25 3.95
CA ALA A 280 -19.60 -1.77 4.74
C ALA A 280 -20.17 -2.56 5.93
N PRO A 281 -19.65 -3.75 6.26
CA PRO A 281 -20.05 -4.44 7.47
C PRO A 281 -19.57 -3.66 8.71
N ASP A 282 -20.27 -3.83 9.82
CA ASP A 282 -19.88 -3.44 11.18
C ASP A 282 -19.85 -1.95 11.50
N PHE A 283 -20.29 -1.10 10.57
CA PHE A 283 -20.43 0.34 10.79
C PHE A 283 -21.91 0.75 10.72
N PRO A 284 -22.39 1.59 11.63
CA PRO A 284 -23.68 2.28 11.48
C PRO A 284 -23.68 3.17 10.24
N HIS A 285 -24.65 2.95 9.35
CA HIS A 285 -24.90 3.82 8.20
C HIS A 285 -26.07 4.76 8.49
N LEU A 286 -25.90 6.04 8.20
CA LEU A 286 -26.90 7.10 8.41
C LEU A 286 -26.90 8.04 7.22
N GLN A 287 -27.95 8.85 7.07
CA GLN A 287 -27.89 10.00 6.16
C GLN A 287 -26.92 11.04 6.71
N TYR A 288 -26.23 11.79 5.85
CA TYR A 288 -25.30 12.85 6.27
C TYR A 288 -25.94 13.82 7.26
N ARG A 289 -27.21 14.21 7.04
CA ARG A 289 -27.96 15.09 7.93
C ARG A 289 -27.98 14.59 9.37
N ASP A 290 -28.10 13.28 9.57
CA ASP A 290 -28.21 12.64 10.88
C ASP A 290 -26.83 12.36 11.47
N ALA A 291 -25.87 11.99 10.62
CA ALA A 291 -24.49 11.75 11.03
C ALA A 291 -23.81 13.03 11.54
N PHE A 292 -24.10 14.19 10.94
CA PHE A 292 -23.55 15.47 11.41
C PHE A 292 -24.06 15.89 12.80
N ILE A 293 -25.20 15.37 13.25
CA ILE A 293 -25.68 15.55 14.63
C ILE A 293 -24.78 14.80 15.62
N LEU A 294 -24.12 13.73 15.15
CA LEU A 294 -23.32 12.82 15.96
C LEU A 294 -21.81 13.11 15.91
N THR A 295 -21.36 14.15 15.21
CA THR A 295 -19.93 14.45 14.97
C THR A 295 -19.13 14.69 16.24
N ASP A 296 -19.76 15.09 17.35
CA ASP A 296 -19.05 15.24 18.62
C ASP A 296 -18.43 13.91 19.09
N TRP A 297 -19.08 12.79 18.78
CA TRP A 297 -18.69 11.46 19.27
C TRP A 297 -18.12 10.55 18.18
N PHE A 298 -18.49 10.79 16.92
CA PHE A 298 -18.13 9.91 15.81
C PHE A 298 -17.45 10.69 14.69
N LYS A 299 -16.57 9.98 13.97
CA LYS A 299 -16.03 10.42 12.68
C LYS A 299 -17.02 10.00 11.60
N VAL A 300 -17.37 10.94 10.73
CA VAL A 300 -18.19 10.68 9.54
C VAL A 300 -17.27 10.18 8.43
N ASN A 301 -17.61 9.04 7.86
CA ASN A 301 -16.88 8.41 6.78
C ASN A 301 -17.73 8.38 5.52
N GLU A 302 -17.10 8.62 4.38
CA GLU A 302 -17.73 8.55 3.07
C GLU A 302 -18.13 7.12 2.72
N ILE A 303 -19.36 6.95 2.23
CA ILE A 303 -19.74 5.76 1.47
C ILE A 303 -19.52 6.07 -0.01
N ARG A 304 -18.76 5.22 -0.69
CA ARG A 304 -18.38 5.42 -2.11
C ARG A 304 -19.41 4.87 -3.09
N HIS A 305 -20.55 4.41 -2.59
CA HIS A 305 -21.68 3.89 -3.35
C HIS A 305 -22.89 4.82 -3.16
N GLY A 306 -23.37 5.47 -4.23
CA GLY A 306 -24.50 6.39 -4.14
C GLY A 306 -24.69 7.27 -5.37
N ALA A 307 -25.69 8.14 -5.30
CA ALA A 307 -26.10 9.05 -6.37
C ALA A 307 -24.98 9.98 -6.85
N GLU A 308 -25.09 10.43 -8.09
CA GLU A 308 -24.10 11.25 -8.81
C GLU A 308 -23.79 12.60 -8.12
N GLN A 309 -24.71 13.10 -7.30
CA GLN A 309 -24.54 14.27 -6.45
C GLN A 309 -24.76 13.89 -4.99
N GLU A 310 -23.83 14.27 -4.13
CA GLU A 310 -23.99 14.08 -2.70
C GLU A 310 -24.80 15.24 -2.09
N ILE A 311 -25.90 14.90 -1.45
CA ILE A 311 -26.78 15.81 -0.70
C ILE A 311 -26.84 15.35 0.76
N LEU A 312 -27.49 16.13 1.63
CA LEU A 312 -27.60 15.78 3.05
C LEU A 312 -28.36 14.47 3.30
N GLU A 313 -29.20 14.04 2.37
CA GLU A 313 -29.94 12.78 2.40
C GLU A 313 -29.12 11.58 1.90
N THR A 314 -27.92 11.80 1.33
CA THR A 314 -27.01 10.73 0.92
C THR A 314 -26.48 9.99 2.15
N TRP A 315 -26.27 8.69 1.99
CA TRP A 315 -25.79 7.81 3.06
C TRP A 315 -24.30 7.99 3.32
N CYS A 316 -23.91 7.87 4.60
CA CYS A 316 -22.55 7.86 5.10
C CYS A 316 -22.43 6.81 6.23
N SER A 317 -21.20 6.44 6.61
CA SER A 317 -20.99 5.57 7.75
C SER A 317 -20.31 6.34 8.89
N VAL A 318 -20.51 5.89 10.13
CA VAL A 318 -19.87 6.51 11.29
C VAL A 318 -18.96 5.52 12.00
N SER A 319 -17.79 6.01 12.42
CA SER A 319 -16.85 5.26 13.26
C SER A 319 -16.56 6.02 14.55
N PRO A 320 -16.12 5.35 15.63
CA PRO A 320 -15.73 6.04 16.84
C PRO A 320 -14.62 7.04 16.53
N LYS A 321 -14.65 8.25 17.12
CA LYS A 321 -13.46 9.10 17.12
C LYS A 321 -12.36 8.41 17.91
N ALA A 322 -11.15 8.34 17.36
CA ALA A 322 -9.98 7.90 18.11
C ALA A 322 -9.81 8.84 19.32
N GLY A 323 -9.74 8.29 20.53
CA GLY A 323 -9.29 9.06 21.69
C GLY A 323 -7.80 9.37 21.53
N GLU A 324 -7.32 10.44 22.18
CA GLU A 324 -5.90 10.82 22.19
C GLU A 324 -4.96 9.67 22.62
N GLU A 325 -5.48 8.63 23.28
CA GLU A 325 -4.74 7.45 23.75
C GLU A 325 -4.78 6.22 22.82
N GLN A 326 -5.58 6.22 21.73
CA GLN A 326 -5.57 5.18 20.70
C GLN A 326 -5.21 5.79 19.34
N ALA A 327 -3.95 6.20 19.20
CA ALA A 327 -3.38 6.67 17.94
C ALA A 327 -3.13 5.52 16.95
N GLY A 328 -4.17 4.75 16.62
CA GLY A 328 -4.19 3.91 15.43
C GLY A 328 -4.47 4.81 14.23
N GLY A 329 -3.50 5.00 13.35
CA GLY A 329 -3.70 5.75 12.11
C GLY A 329 -4.46 4.93 11.07
N SER A 330 -4.77 5.56 9.95
CA SER A 330 -5.34 4.89 8.78
C SER A 330 -4.73 5.51 7.54
N LEU A 331 -4.36 4.69 6.56
CA LEU A 331 -3.82 5.20 5.30
C LEU A 331 -4.91 6.00 4.56
N GLU A 332 -4.62 7.23 4.19
CA GLU A 332 -5.58 8.10 3.50
C GLU A 332 -5.56 7.87 1.98
N VAL A 333 -5.81 6.65 1.51
CA VAL A 333 -5.86 6.39 0.05
C VAL A 333 -7.30 6.33 -0.43
N SER A 334 -7.68 7.29 -1.26
CA SER A 334 -9.01 7.37 -1.86
C SER A 334 -8.99 6.96 -3.33
N LEU A 335 -9.68 5.86 -3.64
CA LEU A 335 -9.97 5.46 -5.01
C LEU A 335 -10.95 6.42 -5.71
N PRO A 336 -10.86 6.56 -7.04
CA PRO A 336 -11.82 7.30 -7.86
C PRO A 336 -13.23 6.72 -7.71
N ARG A 337 -14.20 7.58 -7.43
CA ARG A 337 -15.59 7.16 -7.17
C ARG A 337 -16.22 6.55 -8.42
N LYS A 338 -15.91 7.15 -9.58
CA LYS A 338 -16.46 6.75 -10.89
C LYS A 338 -16.12 5.31 -11.29
N LEU A 339 -15.11 4.68 -10.68
CA LEU A 339 -14.80 3.27 -10.90
C LEU A 339 -15.88 2.33 -10.33
N ASN A 340 -16.51 2.73 -9.22
CA ASN A 340 -17.52 1.94 -8.50
C ASN A 340 -18.97 2.38 -8.76
N LEU A 341 -19.18 3.43 -9.57
CA LEU A 341 -20.51 3.88 -9.97
C LEU A 341 -21.12 2.92 -11.01
N GLY A 342 -22.41 2.62 -10.85
CA GLY A 342 -23.18 1.76 -11.75
C GLY A 342 -24.15 0.83 -11.00
N ASP A 343 -25.32 0.62 -11.59
CA ASP A 343 -26.36 -0.29 -11.08
C ASP A 343 -26.21 -1.73 -11.61
N GLY A 344 -25.26 -1.94 -12.55
CA GLY A 344 -24.94 -3.25 -13.10
C GLY A 344 -24.18 -4.16 -12.14
N GLY A 345 -24.18 -5.46 -12.45
CA GLY A 345 -23.33 -6.44 -11.77
C GLY A 345 -21.83 -6.18 -11.98
N GLU A 346 -20.99 -6.82 -11.17
CA GLU A 346 -19.53 -6.70 -11.28
C GLU A 346 -19.03 -7.28 -12.61
N CYS A 347 -18.25 -6.51 -13.36
CA CYS A 347 -17.67 -6.98 -14.62
C CYS A 347 -16.67 -8.11 -14.33
N PHE A 348 -16.92 -9.31 -14.88
CA PHE A 348 -16.07 -10.49 -14.67
C PHE A 348 -14.57 -10.22 -14.93
N TYR A 349 -14.26 -9.47 -15.98
CA TYR A 349 -12.90 -9.21 -16.44
C TYR A 349 -12.09 -8.26 -15.56
N CYS A 350 -12.73 -7.26 -14.93
CA CYS A 350 -12.01 -6.20 -14.22
C CYS A 350 -12.57 -5.81 -12.85
N GLY A 351 -13.75 -6.31 -12.46
CA GLY A 351 -14.41 -6.03 -11.18
C GLY A 351 -15.20 -4.73 -11.12
N LEU A 352 -15.06 -3.84 -12.13
CA LEU A 352 -15.77 -2.56 -12.17
C LEU A 352 -17.27 -2.74 -12.46
N LYS A 353 -18.09 -1.78 -12.03
CA LYS A 353 -19.57 -1.84 -12.10
C LYS A 353 -20.19 -0.95 -13.17
N ASN A 354 -19.38 -0.17 -13.88
CA ASN A 354 -19.84 0.82 -14.87
C ASN A 354 -20.07 0.25 -16.29
N HIS A 355 -19.76 -1.02 -16.55
CA HIS A 355 -19.94 -1.65 -17.87
C HIS A 355 -20.17 -3.16 -17.78
N ALA A 356 -20.80 -3.75 -18.80
CA ALA A 356 -20.92 -5.19 -18.96
C ALA A 356 -19.63 -5.83 -19.50
N ALA A 357 -19.44 -7.14 -19.29
CA ALA A 357 -18.23 -7.87 -19.71
C ALA A 357 -17.88 -7.67 -21.20
N ALA A 358 -18.86 -7.68 -22.09
CA ALA A 358 -18.67 -7.49 -23.53
C ALA A 358 -18.05 -6.13 -23.91
N ALA A 359 -18.25 -5.10 -23.08
CA ALA A 359 -17.75 -3.74 -23.27
C ALA A 359 -16.48 -3.46 -22.45
N CYS A 360 -15.85 -4.48 -21.86
CA CYS A 360 -14.70 -4.29 -20.99
C CYS A 360 -13.46 -3.79 -21.76
N PRO A 361 -12.79 -2.72 -21.30
CA PRO A 361 -11.57 -2.22 -21.93
C PRO A 361 -10.42 -3.24 -21.98
N SER A 362 -10.43 -4.22 -21.08
CA SER A 362 -9.41 -5.27 -21.02
C SER A 362 -9.36 -6.16 -22.27
N LYS A 363 -10.44 -6.21 -23.07
CA LYS A 363 -10.50 -7.00 -24.32
C LYS A 363 -9.43 -6.57 -25.33
N GLY A 364 -9.07 -5.29 -25.33
CA GLY A 364 -8.01 -4.74 -26.19
C GLY A 364 -6.59 -5.06 -25.71
N LEU A 365 -6.43 -5.62 -24.50
CA LEU A 365 -5.11 -5.96 -23.96
C LEU A 365 -4.65 -7.32 -24.50
N THR A 366 -3.42 -7.36 -25.01
CA THR A 366 -2.82 -8.57 -25.60
C THR A 366 -1.70 -9.16 -24.76
N GLN A 367 -1.04 -8.37 -23.92
CA GLN A 367 0.10 -8.77 -23.10
C GLN A 367 -0.15 -8.45 -21.63
N LEU A 368 0.44 -9.25 -20.74
CA LEU A 368 0.53 -8.95 -19.30
C LEU A 368 1.53 -7.81 -19.11
N ARG A 369 1.25 -6.88 -18.19
CA ARG A 369 2.10 -5.69 -17.94
C ARG A 369 2.54 -5.64 -16.49
N ALA A 370 3.31 -6.65 -16.07
CA ALA A 370 3.79 -6.75 -14.69
C ALA A 370 4.63 -5.52 -14.26
N GLU A 371 5.27 -4.83 -15.22
CA GLU A 371 6.01 -3.60 -15.01
C GLU A 371 5.18 -2.45 -14.42
N ALA A 372 3.84 -2.51 -14.53
CA ALA A 372 2.96 -1.52 -13.90
C ALA A 372 3.15 -1.47 -12.38
N TRP A 373 3.35 -2.63 -11.72
CA TRP A 373 3.58 -2.69 -10.28
C TRP A 373 4.93 -2.10 -9.88
N SER A 374 5.98 -2.41 -10.65
CA SER A 374 7.29 -1.80 -10.45
C SER A 374 7.28 -0.28 -10.64
N ALA A 375 6.41 0.24 -11.52
CA ALA A 375 6.22 1.68 -11.68
C ALA A 375 5.47 2.30 -10.49
N VAL A 376 4.39 1.67 -10.01
CA VAL A 376 3.64 2.13 -8.83
C VAL A 376 4.51 2.10 -7.55
N ALA A 377 5.37 1.10 -7.40
CA ALA A 377 6.31 0.99 -6.29
C ALA A 377 7.28 2.19 -6.16
N ARG A 378 7.49 2.94 -7.26
CA ARG A 378 8.37 4.12 -7.31
C ARG A 378 7.64 5.44 -7.08
N VAL A 379 6.34 5.39 -6.77
CA VAL A 379 5.49 6.57 -6.56
C VAL A 379 5.30 6.78 -5.06
N ASN A 380 5.51 8.02 -4.58
CA ASN A 380 5.24 8.37 -3.19
C ASN A 380 3.75 8.23 -2.87
N MET A 381 3.41 7.97 -1.61
CA MET A 381 2.00 7.89 -1.18
C MET A 381 1.21 9.18 -1.45
N GLU A 382 1.83 10.36 -1.32
CA GLU A 382 1.19 11.66 -1.62
C GLU A 382 0.92 11.81 -3.13
N ASP A 383 1.90 11.47 -3.97
CA ASP A 383 1.77 11.48 -5.42
C ASP A 383 0.69 10.47 -5.88
N LEU A 384 0.64 9.29 -5.25
CA LEU A 384 -0.39 8.28 -5.48
C LEU A 384 -1.80 8.83 -5.25
N GLN A 385 -2.02 9.52 -4.12
CA GLN A 385 -3.30 10.16 -3.81
C GLN A 385 -3.66 11.23 -4.85
N SER A 386 -2.68 12.08 -5.23
CA SER A 386 -2.89 13.11 -6.24
C SER A 386 -3.22 12.52 -7.62
N GLY A 387 -2.56 11.42 -8.00
CA GLY A 387 -2.79 10.70 -9.24
C GLY A 387 -4.16 10.02 -9.28
N LEU A 388 -4.63 9.45 -8.17
CA LEU A 388 -5.98 8.90 -8.05
C LEU A 388 -7.05 10.00 -8.13
N ARG A 389 -6.81 11.17 -7.55
CA ARG A 389 -7.71 12.33 -7.70
C ARG A 389 -7.76 12.83 -9.15
N GLY A 390 -6.60 13.00 -9.79
CA GLY A 390 -6.51 13.36 -11.20
C GLY A 390 -7.15 12.32 -12.12
N LEU A 391 -7.08 11.03 -11.77
CA LEU A 391 -7.80 9.98 -12.47
C LEU A 391 -9.31 10.18 -12.37
N ASP A 392 -9.86 10.46 -11.19
CA ASP A 392 -11.31 10.70 -11.03
C ASP A 392 -11.79 11.91 -11.86
N GLU A 393 -10.98 12.96 -11.97
CA GLU A 393 -11.27 14.12 -12.82
C GLU A 393 -11.28 13.78 -14.31
N ARG A 394 -10.35 12.94 -14.77
CA ARG A 394 -10.23 12.52 -16.18
C ARG A 394 -11.29 11.51 -16.62
N LEU A 395 -11.91 10.79 -15.69
CA LEU A 395 -12.99 9.85 -16.02
C LEU A 395 -14.25 10.63 -16.38
N GLU A 396 -14.71 10.50 -17.63
CA GLU A 396 -15.94 11.14 -18.09
C GLU A 396 -17.16 10.38 -17.55
N GLN A 397 -18.11 11.13 -17.00
CA GLN A 397 -19.35 10.58 -16.49
C GLN A 397 -20.17 9.93 -17.63
N GLY A 398 -20.71 8.73 -17.39
CA GLY A 398 -21.45 7.97 -18.40
C GLY A 398 -20.59 7.30 -19.49
N ARG A 399 -19.31 7.66 -19.61
CA ARG A 399 -18.36 7.08 -20.60
C ARG A 399 -17.09 6.52 -19.97
N VAL A 400 -17.19 6.08 -18.72
CA VAL A 400 -16.06 5.62 -17.90
C VAL A 400 -15.24 4.55 -18.60
N ALA A 401 -15.88 3.55 -19.23
CA ALA A 401 -15.18 2.48 -19.94
C ALA A 401 -14.34 3.00 -21.12
N GLU A 402 -14.83 4.00 -21.87
CA GLU A 402 -14.09 4.61 -22.97
C GLU A 402 -12.90 5.45 -22.46
N SER A 403 -13.11 6.24 -21.41
CA SER A 403 -12.03 6.98 -20.75
C SER A 403 -10.92 6.04 -20.26
N LEU A 404 -11.29 4.90 -19.67
CA LEU A 404 -10.33 3.86 -19.24
C LEU A 404 -9.59 3.24 -20.43
N ALA A 405 -10.28 2.93 -21.53
CA ALA A 405 -9.65 2.40 -22.74
C ALA A 405 -8.61 3.37 -23.33
N ALA A 406 -8.92 4.67 -23.34
CA ALA A 406 -7.98 5.71 -23.78
C ALA A 406 -6.75 5.81 -22.84
N LEU A 407 -6.96 5.67 -21.52
CA LEU A 407 -5.86 5.69 -20.54
C LEU A 407 -4.97 4.44 -20.62
N LEU A 408 -5.52 3.27 -20.93
CA LEU A 408 -4.75 2.03 -21.09
C LEU A 408 -3.79 2.07 -22.28
N THR A 409 -4.17 2.78 -23.35
CA THR A 409 -3.45 2.86 -24.62
C THR A 409 -2.60 4.12 -24.77
N GLY A 410 -2.94 5.21 -24.09
CA GLY A 410 -2.19 6.47 -24.14
C GLY A 410 -1.09 6.59 -23.08
N GLY A 411 -0.18 7.55 -23.32
CA GLY A 411 0.68 8.29 -22.38
C GLY A 411 1.55 7.52 -21.36
N ASP A 412 2.44 8.25 -20.69
CA ASP A 412 3.26 7.76 -19.55
C ASP A 412 3.01 8.56 -18.27
N LYS A 413 1.84 9.23 -18.18
CA LYS A 413 1.46 9.95 -16.97
C LYS A 413 1.08 8.96 -15.86
N LEU A 414 1.11 9.43 -14.62
CA LEU A 414 0.79 8.61 -13.44
C LEU A 414 -0.61 7.97 -13.55
N GLU A 415 -1.62 8.70 -14.04
CA GLU A 415 -2.97 8.15 -14.19
C GLU A 415 -3.02 6.98 -15.18
N ASN A 416 -2.21 7.00 -16.23
CA ASN A 416 -2.08 5.90 -17.19
C ASN A 416 -1.46 4.67 -16.52
N THR A 417 -0.40 4.88 -15.72
CA THR A 417 0.22 3.80 -14.92
C THR A 417 -0.76 3.21 -13.90
N LEU A 418 -1.53 4.05 -13.21
CA LEU A 418 -2.53 3.60 -12.22
C LEU A 418 -3.64 2.79 -12.88
N VAL A 419 -4.16 3.21 -14.04
CA VAL A 419 -5.15 2.43 -14.78
C VAL A 419 -4.57 1.10 -15.25
N ARG A 420 -3.32 1.07 -15.75
CA ARG A 420 -2.65 -0.20 -16.10
C ARG A 420 -2.57 -1.13 -14.88
N ALA A 421 -2.13 -0.62 -13.73
CA ALA A 421 -2.06 -1.39 -12.48
C ALA A 421 -3.43 -1.93 -12.05
N ILE A 422 -4.49 -1.11 -12.08
CA ILE A 422 -5.88 -1.53 -11.76
C ILE A 422 -6.32 -2.70 -12.67
N PHE A 423 -6.00 -2.66 -13.96
CA PHE A 423 -6.33 -3.76 -14.88
C PHE A 423 -5.42 -4.99 -14.71
N GLU A 424 -4.20 -4.85 -14.18
CA GLU A 424 -3.35 -5.99 -13.82
C GLU A 424 -3.90 -6.78 -12.62
N ILE A 425 -4.63 -6.15 -11.68
CA ILE A 425 -5.24 -6.82 -10.51
C ILE A 425 -6.07 -8.04 -10.93
N ASN A 426 -6.80 -7.91 -12.03
CA ASN A 426 -7.69 -8.94 -12.56
C ASN A 426 -7.17 -9.54 -13.88
N ALA A 427 -5.87 -9.40 -14.18
CA ALA A 427 -5.27 -10.02 -15.36
C ALA A 427 -5.58 -11.52 -15.52
N PRO A 428 -5.63 -12.35 -14.44
CA PRO A 428 -6.00 -13.75 -14.58
C PRO A 428 -7.40 -13.99 -15.17
N SER A 429 -8.34 -13.09 -14.92
CA SER A 429 -9.72 -13.18 -15.44
C SER A 429 -9.84 -12.70 -16.89
N GLN A 430 -8.77 -12.15 -17.49
CA GLN A 430 -8.80 -11.50 -18.81
C GLN A 430 -8.33 -12.43 -19.93
N LEU A 431 -8.80 -12.16 -21.16
CA LEU A 431 -8.49 -12.96 -22.35
C LEU A 431 -6.98 -13.11 -22.62
N ARG A 432 -6.16 -12.13 -22.20
CA ARG A 432 -4.70 -12.20 -22.31
C ARG A 432 -4.08 -13.31 -21.47
N MET A 433 -4.59 -13.59 -20.27
CA MET A 433 -4.07 -14.69 -19.46
C MET A 433 -4.37 -16.04 -20.12
N LEU A 434 -5.56 -16.20 -20.70
CA LEU A 434 -5.94 -17.43 -21.42
C LEU A 434 -4.93 -17.77 -22.53
N GLN A 435 -4.49 -16.77 -23.31
CA GLN A 435 -3.46 -16.94 -24.34
C GLN A 435 -2.13 -17.40 -23.76
N VAL A 436 -1.70 -16.85 -22.62
CA VAL A 436 -0.46 -17.27 -21.95
C VAL A 436 -0.59 -18.71 -21.45
N VAL A 437 -1.72 -19.09 -20.87
CA VAL A 437 -2.00 -20.47 -20.39
C VAL A 437 -2.09 -21.48 -21.53
N TRP A 438 -2.57 -21.08 -22.71
CA TRP A 438 -2.53 -21.94 -23.90
C TRP A 438 -1.10 -22.25 -24.36
N ARG A 439 -0.18 -21.30 -24.16
CA ARG A 439 1.21 -21.39 -24.59
C ARG A 439 2.14 -21.93 -23.51
N SER A 440 1.72 -21.96 -22.25
CA SER A 440 2.57 -22.39 -21.14
C SER A 440 2.95 -23.87 -21.26
N ARG A 441 4.26 -24.16 -21.29
CA ARG A 441 4.81 -25.53 -21.27
C ARG A 441 5.15 -26.00 -19.86
N GLY A 442 5.36 -25.08 -18.93
CA GLY A 442 5.64 -25.44 -17.55
C GLY A 442 4.41 -25.93 -16.79
N LYS A 443 4.65 -26.66 -15.70
CA LYS A 443 3.60 -27.33 -14.93
C LYS A 443 3.10 -26.52 -13.73
N GLU A 444 3.89 -25.55 -13.27
CA GLU A 444 3.69 -24.85 -12.00
C GLU A 444 3.70 -23.34 -12.18
N TRP A 445 2.94 -22.63 -11.35
CA TRP A 445 2.96 -21.16 -11.28
C TRP A 445 4.12 -20.64 -10.42
N PRO A 446 4.61 -19.41 -10.63
CA PRO A 446 4.48 -18.62 -11.86
C PRO A 446 5.49 -19.05 -12.94
N ALA A 447 6.47 -19.90 -12.59
CA ALA A 447 7.59 -20.28 -13.45
C ALA A 447 7.16 -20.84 -14.81
N GLY A 448 6.04 -21.55 -14.87
CA GLY A 448 5.52 -22.14 -16.10
C GLY A 448 5.07 -21.14 -17.16
N LEU A 449 4.86 -19.88 -16.80
CA LEU A 449 4.55 -18.80 -17.75
C LEU A 449 5.80 -18.25 -18.46
N THR A 450 7.00 -18.56 -17.96
CA THR A 450 8.26 -18.12 -18.61
C THR A 450 8.62 -18.96 -19.83
N GLN A 451 8.07 -20.17 -19.92
CA GLN A 451 8.34 -21.14 -20.99
C GLN A 451 7.13 -21.25 -21.92
N LEU A 452 7.05 -20.36 -22.90
CA LEU A 452 5.92 -20.28 -23.83
C LEU A 452 6.23 -20.98 -25.16
N SER A 453 5.29 -21.80 -25.63
CA SER A 453 5.31 -22.30 -27.00
C SER A 453 5.02 -21.17 -28.00
N PRO A 454 5.44 -21.34 -29.27
CA PRO A 454 4.89 -20.58 -30.38
C PRO A 454 3.36 -20.72 -30.45
N GLU A 455 2.72 -19.76 -31.12
CA GLU A 455 1.28 -19.75 -31.33
C GLU A 455 0.87 -20.79 -32.39
N GLU A 456 0.44 -21.97 -31.94
CA GLU A 456 0.17 -23.13 -32.82
C GLU A 456 -1.34 -23.49 -32.92
N ALA A 457 -2.25 -22.65 -32.40
CA ALA A 457 -3.69 -22.94 -32.32
C ALA A 457 -4.55 -22.04 -33.26
N PRO A 458 -4.51 -22.22 -34.59
CA PRO A 458 -5.09 -21.26 -35.54
C PRO A 458 -6.60 -21.05 -35.37
N TYR A 459 -7.36 -22.10 -35.05
CA TYR A 459 -8.80 -22.00 -34.84
C TYR A 459 -9.16 -21.26 -33.54
N ALA A 460 -8.44 -21.54 -32.44
CA ALA A 460 -8.68 -20.89 -31.16
C ALA A 460 -8.28 -19.40 -31.20
N LEU A 461 -7.20 -19.07 -31.91
CA LEU A 461 -6.77 -17.68 -32.12
C LEU A 461 -7.75 -16.91 -33.01
N THR A 462 -8.17 -17.49 -34.13
CA THR A 462 -9.16 -16.83 -35.02
C THR A 462 -10.50 -16.61 -34.29
N ALA A 463 -10.93 -17.58 -33.47
CA ALA A 463 -12.13 -17.43 -32.64
C ALA A 463 -11.95 -16.37 -31.55
N LEU A 464 -10.75 -16.27 -30.97
CA LEU A 464 -10.43 -15.24 -29.99
C LEU A 464 -10.45 -13.84 -30.60
N ASP A 465 -9.93 -13.67 -31.83
CA ASP A 465 -10.00 -12.40 -32.54
C ASP A 465 -11.44 -12.02 -32.87
N ALA A 466 -12.27 -12.99 -33.25
CA ALA A 466 -13.71 -12.78 -33.42
C ALA A 466 -14.39 -12.33 -32.11
N LEU A 467 -14.07 -12.98 -30.97
CA LEU A 467 -14.57 -12.57 -29.65
C LEU A 467 -14.15 -11.14 -29.28
N ARG A 468 -12.87 -10.78 -29.51
CA ARG A 468 -12.35 -9.43 -29.28
C ARG A 468 -13.08 -8.39 -30.13
N ALA A 469 -13.39 -8.72 -31.38
CA ALA A 469 -14.19 -7.89 -32.27
C ALA A 469 -15.68 -7.84 -31.92
N GLY A 470 -16.16 -8.68 -31.00
CA GLY A 470 -17.57 -8.77 -30.60
C GLY A 470 -18.44 -9.68 -31.48
N ASP A 471 -17.83 -10.43 -32.40
CA ASP A 471 -18.52 -11.39 -33.28
C ASP A 471 -18.67 -12.75 -32.58
N LEU A 472 -19.60 -12.81 -31.62
CA LEU A 472 -19.81 -13.97 -30.75
C LEU A 472 -20.28 -15.21 -31.51
N GLU A 473 -21.11 -15.04 -32.55
CA GLU A 473 -21.65 -16.15 -33.35
C GLU A 473 -20.56 -16.81 -34.19
N ARG A 474 -19.69 -16.01 -34.81
CA ARG A 474 -18.54 -16.54 -35.53
C ARG A 474 -17.55 -17.23 -34.60
N ALA A 475 -17.27 -16.64 -33.44
CA ALA A 475 -16.40 -17.25 -32.44
C ALA A 475 -16.94 -18.62 -31.99
N GLU A 476 -18.23 -18.69 -31.64
CA GLU A 476 -18.88 -19.93 -31.21
C GLU A 476 -18.88 -20.99 -32.33
N GLY A 477 -19.19 -20.62 -33.56
CA GLY A 477 -19.19 -21.53 -34.71
C GLY A 477 -17.81 -22.15 -34.96
N LEU A 478 -16.75 -21.34 -34.92
CA LEU A 478 -15.36 -21.81 -35.05
C LEU A 478 -14.97 -22.74 -33.90
N LEU A 479 -15.37 -22.41 -32.67
CA LEU A 479 -15.04 -23.21 -31.48
C LEU A 479 -15.77 -24.55 -31.47
N LYS A 480 -17.05 -24.61 -31.85
CA LYS A 480 -17.79 -25.86 -31.98
C LYS A 480 -17.15 -26.80 -33.01
N GLN A 481 -16.70 -26.27 -34.15
CA GLN A 481 -15.95 -27.05 -35.15
C GLN A 481 -14.60 -27.53 -34.57
N ALA A 482 -13.90 -26.67 -33.83
CA ALA A 482 -12.65 -27.03 -33.18
C ALA A 482 -12.84 -28.12 -32.11
N SER A 483 -13.91 -28.07 -31.31
CA SER A 483 -14.24 -29.11 -30.32
C SER A 483 -14.47 -30.48 -30.96
N LEU A 484 -15.12 -30.53 -32.12
CA LEU A 484 -15.33 -31.78 -32.87
C LEU A 484 -14.00 -32.34 -33.41
N LYS A 485 -13.10 -31.47 -33.86
CA LYS A 485 -11.79 -31.87 -34.41
C LYS A 485 -10.79 -32.26 -33.31
N TYR A 486 -10.85 -31.60 -32.16
CA TYR A 486 -9.88 -31.73 -31.07
C TYR A 486 -10.56 -32.06 -29.74
N MET A 487 -11.29 -33.19 -29.68
CA MET A 487 -12.11 -33.58 -28.52
C MET A 487 -11.39 -33.68 -27.17
N ARG A 488 -10.06 -33.84 -27.18
CA ARG A 488 -9.25 -33.92 -25.95
C ARG A 488 -8.58 -32.61 -25.57
N SER A 489 -8.75 -31.54 -26.36
CA SER A 489 -8.14 -30.24 -26.11
C SER A 489 -9.01 -29.42 -25.18
N TYR A 490 -8.41 -28.85 -24.14
CA TYR A 490 -9.07 -27.90 -23.24
C TYR A 490 -9.26 -26.51 -23.88
N GLN A 491 -8.57 -26.20 -24.97
CA GLN A 491 -8.56 -24.84 -25.55
C GLN A 491 -9.95 -24.41 -26.08
N PRO A 492 -10.68 -25.22 -26.89
CA PRO A 492 -12.01 -24.83 -27.34
C PRO A 492 -13.04 -24.58 -26.22
N PRO A 493 -13.26 -25.49 -25.24
CA PRO A 493 -14.19 -25.22 -24.15
C PRO A 493 -13.72 -24.04 -23.28
N SER A 494 -12.40 -23.81 -23.12
CA SER A 494 -11.92 -22.66 -22.36
C SER A 494 -12.37 -21.32 -22.94
N LEU A 495 -12.37 -21.15 -24.27
CA LEU A 495 -12.85 -19.92 -24.93
C LEU A 495 -14.38 -19.87 -25.05
N LEU A 496 -15.05 -21.02 -25.21
CA LEU A 496 -16.52 -21.08 -25.17
C LEU A 496 -17.08 -20.53 -23.85
N GLY A 497 -16.37 -20.74 -22.74
CA GLY A 497 -16.72 -20.12 -21.46
C GLY A 497 -16.77 -18.59 -21.53
N PHE A 498 -15.78 -17.96 -22.17
CA PHE A 498 -15.79 -16.49 -22.37
C PHE A 498 -16.86 -16.03 -23.37
N VAL A 499 -17.16 -16.82 -24.41
CA VAL A 499 -18.27 -16.52 -25.32
C VAL A 499 -19.61 -16.54 -24.58
N ALA A 500 -19.86 -17.57 -23.76
CA ALA A 500 -21.07 -17.68 -22.94
C ALA A 500 -21.18 -16.53 -21.92
N LEU A 501 -20.06 -16.17 -21.28
CA LEU A 501 -19.95 -15.01 -20.40
C LEU A 501 -20.38 -13.71 -21.11
N GLU A 502 -19.87 -13.44 -22.32
CA GLU A 502 -20.22 -12.22 -23.08
C GLU A 502 -21.66 -12.23 -23.61
N LYS A 503 -22.28 -13.41 -23.74
CA LYS A 503 -23.72 -13.57 -23.96
C LYS A 503 -24.57 -13.35 -22.70
N GLY A 504 -23.94 -13.18 -21.53
CA GLY A 504 -24.62 -12.99 -20.24
C GLY A 504 -24.96 -14.28 -19.50
N ASP A 505 -24.53 -15.44 -19.98
CA ASP A 505 -24.78 -16.74 -19.35
C ASP A 505 -23.56 -17.23 -18.56
N LEU A 506 -23.41 -16.68 -17.35
CA LEU A 506 -22.34 -17.07 -16.42
C LEU A 506 -22.44 -18.54 -15.96
N HIS A 507 -23.65 -19.12 -15.95
CA HIS A 507 -23.84 -20.51 -15.56
C HIS A 507 -23.28 -21.46 -16.63
N GLN A 508 -23.62 -21.20 -17.90
CA GLN A 508 -23.06 -21.93 -19.03
C GLN A 508 -21.55 -21.71 -19.17
N ALA A 509 -21.06 -20.50 -18.87
CA ALA A 509 -19.62 -20.23 -18.82
C ALA A 509 -18.90 -21.14 -17.81
N GLY A 510 -19.45 -21.28 -16.61
CA GLY A 510 -18.93 -22.19 -15.58
C GLY A 510 -18.88 -23.64 -16.04
N PHE A 511 -19.89 -24.13 -16.76
CA PHE A 511 -19.92 -25.47 -17.34
C PHE A 511 -18.76 -25.71 -18.31
N TYR A 512 -18.51 -24.77 -19.22
CA TYR A 512 -17.41 -24.88 -20.18
C TYR A 512 -16.04 -24.84 -19.51
N TRP A 513 -15.86 -24.02 -18.47
CA TRP A 513 -14.61 -24.01 -17.72
C TRP A 513 -14.41 -25.27 -16.87
N GLN A 514 -15.48 -25.88 -16.37
CA GLN A 514 -15.40 -27.20 -15.73
C GLN A 514 -15.00 -28.29 -16.72
N GLU A 515 -15.49 -28.23 -17.97
CA GLU A 515 -15.04 -29.12 -19.03
C GLU A 515 -13.56 -28.92 -19.36
N ALA A 516 -13.11 -27.67 -19.50
CA ALA A 516 -11.71 -27.33 -19.73
C ALA A 516 -10.80 -27.80 -18.58
N GLU A 517 -11.25 -27.68 -17.32
CA GLU A 517 -10.55 -28.21 -16.15
C GLU A 517 -10.30 -29.72 -16.28
N ARG A 518 -11.33 -30.50 -16.64
CA ARG A 518 -11.22 -31.97 -16.79
C ARG A 518 -10.29 -32.40 -17.93
N LEU A 519 -10.14 -31.55 -18.95
CA LEU A 519 -9.29 -31.79 -20.12
C LEU A 519 -7.87 -31.24 -19.96
N SER A 520 -7.55 -30.61 -18.82
CA SER A 520 -6.25 -30.02 -18.55
C SER A 520 -5.17 -31.08 -18.33
N TYR A 521 -3.93 -30.76 -18.71
CA TYR A 521 -2.79 -31.68 -18.61
C TYR A 521 -1.85 -31.34 -17.45
N THR A 522 -1.84 -30.09 -17.00
CA THR A 522 -0.95 -29.59 -15.95
C THR A 522 -1.72 -28.97 -14.78
N PRO A 523 -1.14 -28.99 -13.56
CA PRO A 523 -1.71 -28.28 -12.42
C PRO A 523 -1.93 -26.79 -12.70
N LEU A 524 -1.03 -26.15 -13.45
CA LEU A 524 -1.17 -24.76 -13.91
C LEU A 524 -2.47 -24.53 -14.69
N GLN A 525 -2.77 -25.38 -15.68
CA GLN A 525 -3.99 -25.28 -16.48
C GLN A 525 -5.23 -25.58 -15.63
N GLN A 526 -5.16 -26.63 -14.80
CA GLN A 526 -6.28 -27.02 -13.95
C GLN A 526 -6.65 -25.92 -12.94
N SER A 527 -5.66 -25.35 -12.24
CA SER A 527 -5.89 -24.27 -11.27
C SER A 527 -6.41 -23.01 -11.94
N TYR A 528 -5.98 -22.71 -13.18
CA TYR A 528 -6.51 -21.60 -13.97
C TYR A 528 -8.02 -21.72 -14.22
N PHE A 529 -8.50 -22.89 -14.65
CA PHE A 529 -9.92 -23.08 -14.92
C PHE A 529 -10.77 -23.16 -13.64
N LEU A 530 -10.20 -23.66 -12.54
CA LEU A 530 -10.83 -23.54 -11.21
C LEU A 530 -11.00 -22.08 -10.80
N TYR A 531 -10.00 -21.24 -11.05
CA TYR A 531 -10.09 -19.81 -10.80
C TYR A 531 -11.15 -19.12 -11.66
N LEU A 532 -11.26 -19.44 -12.95
CA LEU A 532 -12.32 -18.86 -13.79
C LEU A 532 -13.73 -19.28 -13.30
N GLN A 533 -13.90 -20.54 -12.90
CA GLN A 533 -15.14 -20.99 -12.24
C GLN A 533 -15.41 -20.20 -10.94
N ALA A 534 -14.39 -20.00 -10.10
CA ALA A 534 -14.51 -19.23 -8.87
C ALA A 534 -14.90 -17.78 -9.14
N ARG A 535 -14.27 -17.14 -10.13
CA ARG A 535 -14.58 -15.77 -10.55
C ARG A 535 -16.01 -15.65 -11.08
N ALA A 536 -16.54 -16.68 -11.73
CA ALA A 536 -17.91 -16.71 -12.21
C ALA A 536 -18.90 -16.67 -11.02
N MET A 537 -18.67 -17.50 -10.01
CA MET A 537 -19.46 -17.52 -8.77
C MET A 537 -19.34 -16.18 -8.03
N GLU A 538 -18.14 -15.63 -7.97
CA GLU A 538 -17.88 -14.35 -7.33
C GLU A 538 -18.65 -13.20 -8.01
N ALA A 539 -18.65 -13.14 -9.35
CA ALA A 539 -19.39 -12.15 -10.12
C ALA A 539 -20.92 -12.29 -10.00
N GLN A 540 -21.41 -13.49 -9.66
CA GLN A 540 -22.81 -13.74 -9.30
C GLN A 540 -23.16 -13.35 -7.86
N GLY A 541 -22.16 -13.02 -7.03
CA GLY A 541 -22.33 -12.73 -5.60
C GLY A 541 -22.30 -13.96 -4.69
N GLU A 542 -21.99 -15.15 -5.24
CA GLU A 542 -21.86 -16.43 -4.52
C GLU A 542 -20.44 -16.56 -3.94
N TYR A 543 -20.11 -15.69 -2.98
CA TYR A 543 -18.74 -15.56 -2.46
C TYR A 543 -18.24 -16.78 -1.69
N LYS A 544 -19.14 -17.55 -1.05
CA LYS A 544 -18.77 -18.76 -0.30
C LYS A 544 -18.31 -19.87 -1.26
N GLU A 545 -19.09 -20.12 -2.30
CA GLU A 545 -18.79 -21.05 -3.38
C GLU A 545 -17.52 -20.62 -4.14
N ALA A 546 -17.37 -19.31 -4.40
CA ALA A 546 -16.15 -18.75 -4.99
C ALA A 546 -14.92 -19.04 -4.12
N SER A 547 -14.99 -18.78 -2.80
CA SER A 547 -13.91 -19.05 -1.84
C SER A 547 -13.49 -20.52 -1.84
N LEU A 548 -14.46 -21.46 -1.88
CA LEU A 548 -14.16 -22.90 -1.97
C LEU A 548 -13.42 -23.27 -3.27
N LEU A 549 -13.82 -22.68 -4.40
CA LEU A 549 -13.16 -22.92 -5.69
C LEU A 549 -11.76 -22.28 -5.75
N TYR A 550 -11.59 -21.07 -5.22
CA TYR A 550 -10.27 -20.45 -5.08
C TYR A 550 -9.33 -21.29 -4.21
N ARG A 551 -9.83 -21.84 -3.09
CA ARG A 551 -9.04 -22.75 -2.24
C ARG A 551 -8.63 -24.04 -2.97
N ARG A 552 -9.51 -24.61 -3.80
CA ARG A 552 -9.17 -25.75 -4.67
C ARG A 552 -8.08 -25.37 -5.68
N ALA A 553 -8.17 -24.19 -6.29
CA ALA A 553 -7.13 -23.69 -7.19
C ALA A 553 -5.79 -23.50 -6.47
N ALA A 554 -5.81 -22.93 -5.26
CA ALA A 554 -4.64 -22.76 -4.41
C ALA A 554 -4.02 -24.11 -3.98
N THR A 555 -4.84 -25.13 -3.73
CA THR A 555 -4.36 -26.49 -3.42
C THR A 555 -3.69 -27.14 -4.64
N ALA A 556 -4.27 -26.94 -5.84
CA ALA A 556 -3.69 -27.43 -7.09
C ALA A 556 -2.41 -26.67 -7.49
N SER A 557 -2.23 -25.43 -7.02
CA SER A 557 -1.07 -24.60 -7.32
C SER A 557 -0.71 -23.68 -6.14
N PRO A 558 0.01 -24.20 -5.12
CA PRO A 558 0.32 -23.45 -3.89
C PRO A 558 1.19 -22.21 -4.12
N GLU A 559 2.01 -22.22 -5.17
CA GLU A 559 2.83 -21.07 -5.53
C GLU A 559 2.04 -19.95 -6.21
N TRP A 560 0.78 -20.20 -6.61
CA TRP A 560 -0.04 -19.21 -7.30
C TRP A 560 -0.76 -18.27 -6.33
N VAL A 561 -0.18 -17.08 -6.16
CA VAL A 561 -0.66 -16.02 -5.26
C VAL A 561 -2.11 -15.59 -5.56
N GLU A 562 -2.52 -15.57 -6.82
CA GLU A 562 -3.81 -15.02 -7.25
C GLU A 562 -5.01 -15.73 -6.62
N ALA A 563 -4.93 -17.06 -6.46
CA ALA A 563 -6.01 -17.81 -5.84
C ALA A 563 -6.23 -17.41 -4.37
N PHE A 564 -5.15 -17.25 -3.61
CA PHE A 564 -5.21 -16.78 -2.22
C PHE A 564 -5.70 -15.33 -2.13
N TYR A 565 -5.22 -14.46 -3.03
CA TYR A 565 -5.64 -13.06 -3.05
C TYR A 565 -7.15 -12.94 -3.31
N ARG A 566 -7.69 -13.66 -4.30
CA ARG A 566 -9.12 -13.62 -4.61
C ARG A 566 -9.99 -14.33 -3.57
N GLU A 567 -9.47 -15.34 -2.88
CA GLU A 567 -10.13 -15.90 -1.69
C GLU A 567 -10.29 -14.82 -0.61
N ALA A 568 -9.23 -14.06 -0.33
CA ALA A 568 -9.28 -12.95 0.64
C ALA A 568 -10.23 -11.83 0.18
N VAL A 569 -10.24 -11.46 -1.10
CA VAL A 569 -11.23 -10.50 -1.65
C VAL A 569 -12.66 -11.01 -1.43
N SER A 570 -12.91 -12.29 -1.66
CA SER A 570 -14.24 -12.90 -1.41
C SER A 570 -14.63 -12.83 0.07
N GLN A 571 -13.68 -13.09 0.98
CA GLN A 571 -13.89 -12.94 2.43
C GLN A 571 -14.21 -11.49 2.82
N VAL A 572 -13.54 -10.50 2.22
CA VAL A 572 -13.85 -9.07 2.41
C VAL A 572 -15.26 -8.74 1.92
N LYS A 573 -15.66 -9.24 0.75
CA LYS A 573 -17.02 -9.07 0.21
C LYS A 573 -18.09 -9.73 1.09
N MET A 574 -17.75 -10.83 1.78
CA MET A 574 -18.59 -11.46 2.80
C MET A 574 -18.59 -10.72 4.15
N GLY A 575 -17.68 -9.78 4.34
CA GLY A 575 -17.51 -8.97 5.55
C GLY A 575 -16.57 -9.55 6.61
N PHE A 576 -15.91 -10.68 6.33
CA PHE A 576 -14.90 -11.30 7.19
C PHE A 576 -13.52 -10.66 7.02
N THR A 577 -13.46 -9.33 7.18
CA THR A 577 -12.24 -8.56 6.89
C THR A 577 -11.06 -8.97 7.78
N GLY A 578 -11.28 -9.39 9.03
CA GLY A 578 -10.21 -9.88 9.91
C GLY A 578 -9.51 -11.12 9.35
N GLN A 579 -10.28 -12.14 8.97
CA GLN A 579 -9.73 -13.37 8.37
C GLN A 579 -9.06 -13.10 7.01
N ALA A 580 -9.63 -12.17 6.23
CA ALA A 580 -9.02 -11.73 5.00
C ALA A 580 -7.67 -11.06 5.24
N MET A 581 -7.55 -10.22 6.27
CA MET A 581 -6.30 -9.54 6.61
C MET A 581 -5.19 -10.55 6.97
N ASP A 582 -5.47 -11.61 7.73
CA ASP A 582 -4.48 -12.66 8.02
C ASP A 582 -3.91 -13.31 6.75
N THR A 583 -4.73 -13.40 5.70
CA THR A 583 -4.29 -13.92 4.39
C THR A 583 -3.55 -12.85 3.60
N LEU A 584 -4.06 -11.62 3.57
CA LEU A 584 -3.43 -10.49 2.87
C LEU A 584 -2.06 -10.16 3.46
N GLU A 585 -1.86 -10.22 4.77
CA GLU A 585 -0.58 -9.96 5.43
C GLU A 585 0.48 -10.99 5.02
N ARG A 586 0.14 -12.29 5.07
CA ARG A 586 1.03 -13.35 4.58
C ARG A 586 1.40 -13.17 3.11
N LEU A 587 0.45 -12.69 2.32
CA LEU A 587 0.69 -12.37 0.92
C LEU A 587 1.64 -11.18 0.77
N ILE A 588 1.44 -10.08 1.51
CA ILE A 588 2.33 -8.91 1.52
C ILE A 588 3.76 -9.28 1.97
N ASP A 589 3.89 -10.18 2.94
CA ASP A 589 5.20 -10.64 3.42
C ASP A 589 5.94 -11.43 2.33
N ARG A 590 5.22 -12.26 1.56
CA ARG A 590 5.76 -13.00 0.42
C ARG A 590 6.11 -12.07 -0.73
N ASP A 591 5.18 -11.19 -1.12
CA ASP A 591 5.31 -10.24 -2.22
C ASP A 591 4.83 -8.84 -1.79
N PRO A 592 5.77 -7.91 -1.53
CA PRO A 592 5.44 -6.54 -1.10
C PRO A 592 4.54 -5.77 -2.06
N ASP A 593 4.55 -6.06 -3.37
CA ASP A 593 3.72 -5.36 -4.37
C ASP A 593 2.22 -5.51 -4.10
N ILE A 594 1.84 -6.57 -3.39
CA ILE A 594 0.46 -6.81 -2.95
C ILE A 594 -0.04 -5.67 -2.05
N PHE A 595 0.84 -4.99 -1.31
CA PHE A 595 0.47 -3.80 -0.55
C PHE A 595 -0.12 -2.71 -1.46
N ASN A 596 0.60 -2.35 -2.53
CA ASN A 596 0.13 -1.35 -3.51
C ASN A 596 -1.10 -1.85 -4.28
N ARG A 597 -1.18 -3.15 -4.56
CA ARG A 597 -2.35 -3.78 -5.16
C ARG A 597 -3.61 -3.56 -4.30
N ILE A 598 -3.53 -3.82 -2.99
CA ILE A 598 -4.65 -3.62 -2.06
C ILE A 598 -5.10 -2.15 -2.02
N LEU A 599 -4.16 -1.21 -2.08
CA LEU A 599 -4.49 0.22 -2.11
C LEU A 599 -5.31 0.60 -3.35
N LEU A 600 -5.04 -0.05 -4.48
CA LEU A 600 -5.65 0.20 -5.79
C LEU A 600 -6.88 -0.68 -6.10
N ASP A 601 -7.11 -1.76 -5.38
CA ASP A 601 -8.21 -2.69 -5.66
C ASP A 601 -9.56 -2.11 -5.23
N SER A 602 -10.40 -1.80 -6.22
CA SER A 602 -11.76 -1.29 -6.02
C SER A 602 -12.74 -2.36 -5.52
N GLU A 603 -12.44 -3.64 -5.65
CA GLU A 603 -13.28 -4.73 -5.15
C GLU A 603 -13.15 -4.95 -3.64
N LEU A 604 -12.14 -4.33 -3.00
CA LEU A 604 -11.95 -4.30 -1.54
C LEU A 604 -12.70 -3.16 -0.84
N ASP A 605 -13.47 -2.35 -1.58
CA ASP A 605 -14.12 -1.13 -1.08
C ASP A 605 -14.98 -1.37 0.17
N ARG A 606 -15.67 -2.52 0.21
CA ARG A 606 -16.53 -2.92 1.33
C ARG A 606 -15.80 -3.03 2.66
N GLY A 607 -14.56 -3.54 2.66
CA GLY A 607 -13.73 -3.69 3.87
C GLY A 607 -12.65 -2.61 4.00
N ARG A 608 -12.62 -1.62 3.09
CA ARG A 608 -11.51 -0.70 2.91
C ARG A 608 -11.12 0.04 4.19
N MET A 609 -12.08 0.49 4.99
CA MET A 609 -11.80 1.18 6.26
C MET A 609 -10.99 0.31 7.23
N HIS A 610 -11.37 -0.96 7.39
CA HIS A 610 -10.64 -1.90 8.24
C HIS A 610 -9.26 -2.23 7.67
N ILE A 611 -9.19 -2.47 6.35
CA ILE A 611 -7.94 -2.82 5.65
C ILE A 611 -6.94 -1.68 5.75
N LEU A 612 -7.33 -0.43 5.46
CA LEU A 612 -6.43 0.72 5.51
C LEU A 612 -5.98 1.07 6.94
N GLY A 613 -6.80 0.75 7.94
CA GLY A 613 -6.38 0.80 9.35
C GLY A 613 -5.30 -0.24 9.66
N ALA A 614 -5.50 -1.50 9.27
CA ALA A 614 -4.51 -2.55 9.51
C ALA A 614 -3.20 -2.33 8.74
N LEU A 615 -3.27 -1.87 7.49
CA LEU A 615 -2.09 -1.56 6.69
C LEU A 615 -1.28 -0.37 7.21
N TRP A 616 -1.90 0.53 7.99
CA TRP A 616 -1.21 1.69 8.57
C TRP A 616 -0.08 1.26 9.49
N ASP A 617 -0.33 0.30 10.39
CA ASP A 617 0.67 -0.15 11.36
C ASP A 617 1.86 -0.80 10.63
N LYS A 618 1.58 -1.60 9.60
CA LYS A 618 2.60 -2.24 8.75
C LYS A 618 3.42 -1.21 7.97
N TRP A 619 2.76 -0.19 7.42
CA TRP A 619 3.42 0.91 6.72
C TRP A 619 4.32 1.70 7.67
N ARG A 620 3.81 2.06 8.85
CA ARG A 620 4.54 2.84 9.85
C ARG A 620 5.76 2.09 10.39
N ALA A 621 5.64 0.79 10.63
CA ALA A 621 6.76 -0.05 11.03
C ALA A 621 7.84 -0.12 9.94
N ALA A 622 7.45 -0.27 8.66
CA ALA A 622 8.38 -0.28 7.54
C ALA A 622 9.06 1.09 7.33
N GLU A 623 8.33 2.19 7.50
CA GLU A 623 8.87 3.55 7.42
C GLU A 623 9.94 3.77 8.50
N LEU A 624 9.64 3.44 9.76
CA LEU A 624 10.59 3.60 10.87
C LEU A 624 11.86 2.78 10.64
N ARG A 625 11.72 1.50 10.24
CA ARG A 625 12.87 0.64 9.93
C ARG A 625 13.69 1.18 8.75
N SER A 626 13.02 1.70 7.72
CA SER A 626 13.68 2.33 6.57
C SER A 626 14.49 3.58 6.97
N GLU A 627 14.00 4.35 7.95
CA GLU A 627 14.74 5.50 8.49
C GLU A 627 15.99 5.08 9.28
N GLU A 628 15.91 4.00 10.06
CA GLU A 628 17.06 3.44 10.78
C GLU A 628 18.16 2.94 9.82
N GLU A 629 17.75 2.21 8.78
CA GLU A 629 18.67 1.62 7.79
C GLU A 629 19.32 2.64 6.85
N LYS A 630 18.76 3.86 6.74
CA LYS A 630 19.39 4.98 6.03
C LYS A 630 20.81 5.28 6.52
N ALA A 631 21.04 5.16 7.83
CA ALA A 631 22.37 5.32 8.40
C ALA A 631 23.33 4.19 7.95
N GLN A 632 22.81 2.97 7.81
CA GLN A 632 23.59 1.81 7.36
C GLN A 632 24.02 1.92 5.89
N VAL A 633 23.17 2.43 4.99
CA VAL A 633 23.58 2.71 3.59
C VAL A 633 24.81 3.60 3.54
N THR A 634 24.82 4.65 4.37
CA THR A 634 25.94 5.61 4.44
C THR A 634 27.21 4.95 4.99
N LEU A 635 27.05 4.10 6.01
CA LEU A 635 28.14 3.31 6.57
C LEU A 635 28.74 2.36 5.53
N PHE A 636 27.93 1.55 4.86
CA PHE A 636 28.41 0.62 3.82
C PHE A 636 29.09 1.31 2.65
N LYS A 637 28.57 2.48 2.24
CA LYS A 637 29.22 3.30 1.21
C LYS A 637 30.64 3.69 1.61
N SER A 638 30.83 4.08 2.87
CA SER A 638 32.16 4.40 3.41
C SER A 638 33.06 3.16 3.53
N GLU A 639 32.50 2.01 3.91
CA GLU A 639 33.23 0.76 4.10
C GLU A 639 33.76 0.20 2.79
N VAL A 640 32.96 0.24 1.70
CA VAL A 640 33.40 -0.18 0.37
C VAL A 640 34.60 0.64 -0.09
N VAL A 641 34.55 1.97 0.09
CA VAL A 641 35.65 2.90 -0.26
C VAL A 641 36.89 2.65 0.60
N GLN A 642 36.73 2.23 1.85
CA GLN A 642 37.87 1.92 2.70
C GLN A 642 38.53 0.58 2.39
N ARG A 643 37.76 -0.42 1.94
CA ARG A 643 38.24 -1.80 1.75
C ARG A 643 38.74 -2.09 0.34
N PHE A 644 38.10 -1.52 -0.69
CA PHE A 644 38.38 -1.85 -2.08
C PHE A 644 38.83 -0.61 -2.86
N ASP A 645 39.85 -0.77 -3.68
CA ASP A 645 40.26 0.27 -4.63
C ASP A 645 39.29 0.35 -5.83
N GLU A 646 39.26 1.48 -6.52
CA GLU A 646 38.38 1.73 -7.69
C GLU A 646 38.58 0.70 -8.82
N ARG A 647 39.76 0.08 -8.90
CA ARG A 647 40.08 -0.96 -9.90
C ARG A 647 39.53 -2.34 -9.55
N HIS A 648 39.01 -2.51 -8.34
CA HIS A 648 38.51 -3.81 -7.88
C HIS A 648 37.15 -4.12 -8.55
N PRO A 649 36.93 -5.35 -9.09
CA PRO A 649 35.70 -5.68 -9.83
C PRO A 649 34.39 -5.48 -9.06
N PHE A 650 34.43 -5.53 -7.73
CA PHE A 650 33.27 -5.33 -6.87
C PHE A 650 32.96 -3.86 -6.57
N PHE A 651 33.89 -2.93 -6.79
CA PHE A 651 33.77 -1.54 -6.33
C PHE A 651 32.63 -0.78 -7.02
N GLU A 652 32.67 -0.68 -8.35
CA GLU A 652 31.66 0.03 -9.14
C GLU A 652 30.24 -0.56 -8.97
N PRO A 653 30.02 -1.88 -9.11
CA PRO A 653 28.68 -2.46 -8.90
C PRO A 653 28.14 -2.24 -7.48
N ALA A 654 29.01 -2.25 -6.46
CA ALA A 654 28.60 -1.97 -5.09
C ALA A 654 28.17 -0.51 -4.90
N GLN A 655 28.87 0.45 -5.50
CA GLN A 655 28.50 1.87 -5.45
C GLN A 655 27.17 2.13 -6.16
N GLU A 656 26.97 1.55 -7.35
CA GLU A 656 25.69 1.68 -8.08
C GLU A 656 24.52 1.12 -7.28
N ARG A 657 24.68 -0.06 -6.66
CA ARG A 657 23.65 -0.70 -5.86
C ARG A 657 23.31 0.12 -4.60
N LEU A 658 24.29 0.63 -3.89
CA LEU A 658 24.08 1.50 -2.72
C LEU A 658 23.43 2.84 -3.11
N GLU A 659 23.79 3.41 -4.26
CA GLU A 659 23.14 4.62 -4.77
C GLU A 659 21.69 4.37 -5.18
N HIS A 660 21.38 3.20 -5.75
CA HIS A 660 20.00 2.78 -6.01
C HIS A 660 19.18 2.67 -4.71
N MET A 661 19.73 2.06 -3.65
CA MET A 661 19.08 2.01 -2.34
C MET A 661 18.86 3.41 -1.74
N ARG A 662 19.83 4.31 -1.90
CA ARG A 662 19.70 5.71 -1.48
C ARG A 662 18.51 6.40 -2.14
N ARG A 663 18.27 6.15 -3.43
CA ARG A 663 17.10 6.69 -4.15
C ARG A 663 15.79 6.08 -3.63
N LEU A 664 15.77 4.80 -3.28
CA LEU A 664 14.58 4.16 -2.72
C LEU A 664 14.17 4.75 -1.36
N ILE A 665 15.11 5.20 -0.53
CA ILE A 665 14.84 5.86 0.76
C ILE A 665 14.02 7.14 0.59
N GLU A 666 14.21 7.87 -0.51
CA GLU A 666 13.48 9.11 -0.78
C GLU A 666 12.03 8.84 -1.19
N ILE A 667 11.70 7.60 -1.58
CA ILE A 667 10.37 7.20 -2.01
C ILE A 667 9.57 6.71 -0.81
N LYS A 668 8.61 7.51 -0.35
CA LYS A 668 7.66 7.15 0.71
C LYS A 668 6.62 6.18 0.17
N ASN A 669 6.99 4.91 0.03
CA ASN A 669 6.14 3.81 -0.43
C ASN A 669 6.53 2.52 0.31
N TYR A 670 5.55 1.73 0.74
CA TYR A 670 5.81 0.48 1.48
C TYR A 670 6.74 -0.48 0.71
N VAL A 671 6.51 -0.62 -0.60
CA VAL A 671 7.31 -1.51 -1.45
C VAL A 671 8.75 -1.01 -1.57
N ALA A 672 8.94 0.31 -1.71
CA ALA A 672 10.26 0.91 -1.75
C ALA A 672 11.02 0.67 -0.44
N PHE A 673 10.35 0.84 0.71
CA PHE A 673 10.93 0.53 2.02
C PHE A 673 11.38 -0.92 2.10
N GLN A 674 10.50 -1.88 1.77
CA GLN A 674 10.82 -3.31 1.84
C GLN A 674 11.91 -3.73 0.85
N THR A 675 11.90 -3.16 -0.36
CA THR A 675 12.92 -3.43 -1.39
C THR A 675 14.28 -2.92 -0.93
N MET A 676 14.32 -1.76 -0.27
CA MET A 676 15.54 -1.20 0.30
C MET A 676 16.06 -2.07 1.44
N ILE A 677 15.19 -2.45 2.37
CA ILE A 677 15.53 -3.32 3.52
C ILE A 677 16.14 -4.65 3.05
N ARG A 678 15.43 -5.39 2.20
CA ARG A 678 15.93 -6.66 1.64
C ARG A 678 17.22 -6.45 0.85
N GLY A 679 17.26 -5.38 0.05
CA GLY A 679 18.43 -5.04 -0.77
C GLY A 679 19.69 -4.79 0.06
N LEU A 680 19.55 -4.21 1.26
CA LEU A 680 20.63 -3.99 2.22
C LEU A 680 21.09 -5.27 2.90
N ASP A 681 20.16 -6.11 3.36
CA ASP A 681 20.49 -7.41 3.95
C ASP A 681 21.30 -8.26 2.95
N ASP A 682 20.81 -8.38 1.71
CA ASP A 682 21.50 -9.09 0.63
C ASP A 682 22.88 -8.47 0.33
N PHE A 683 22.99 -7.14 0.36
CA PHE A 683 24.27 -6.46 0.11
C PHE A 683 25.27 -6.69 1.24
N ALA A 684 24.81 -6.72 2.49
CA ALA A 684 25.66 -7.02 3.64
C ALA A 684 26.23 -8.44 3.54
N GLU A 685 25.42 -9.41 3.11
CA GLU A 685 25.87 -10.78 2.84
C GLU A 685 26.90 -10.83 1.70
N ASP A 686 26.63 -10.19 0.57
CA ASP A 686 27.53 -10.11 -0.58
C ASP A 686 28.87 -9.45 -0.22
N LEU A 687 28.83 -8.33 0.51
CA LEU A 687 30.02 -7.63 0.99
C LEU A 687 30.87 -8.53 1.89
N ASN A 688 30.24 -9.23 2.84
CA ASN A 688 30.93 -10.15 3.73
C ASN A 688 31.54 -11.34 2.96
N ALA A 689 30.82 -11.91 2.00
CA ALA A 689 31.31 -13.00 1.17
C ALA A 689 32.51 -12.57 0.31
N GLN A 690 32.47 -11.36 -0.25
CA GLN A 690 33.59 -10.80 -1.02
C GLN A 690 34.81 -10.56 -0.14
N VAL A 691 34.62 -10.00 1.06
CA VAL A 691 35.71 -9.79 2.03
C VAL A 691 36.35 -11.11 2.42
N GLU A 692 35.58 -12.15 2.73
CA GLU A 692 36.13 -13.49 3.05
C GLU A 692 36.90 -14.10 1.87
N THR A 693 36.42 -13.88 0.64
CA THR A 693 37.12 -14.34 -0.57
C THR A 693 38.46 -13.64 -0.74
N GLU A 694 38.51 -12.32 -0.55
CA GLU A 694 39.77 -11.58 -0.59
C GLU A 694 40.71 -11.94 0.55
N ILE A 695 40.21 -12.15 1.78
CA ILE A 695 41.02 -12.63 2.90
C ILE A 695 41.69 -13.97 2.57
N LYS A 696 40.97 -14.89 1.91
CA LYS A 696 41.55 -16.16 1.43
C LYS A 696 42.64 -15.93 0.38
N ARG A 697 42.43 -15.02 -0.57
CA ARG A 697 43.45 -14.67 -1.59
C ARG A 697 44.68 -14.03 -0.97
N VAL A 698 44.49 -13.12 -0.03
CA VAL A 698 45.56 -12.49 0.76
C VAL A 698 46.38 -13.56 1.46
N LYS A 699 45.74 -14.47 2.20
CA LYS A 699 46.44 -15.57 2.90
C LYS A 699 47.25 -16.45 1.94
N ALA A 700 46.67 -16.83 0.80
CA ALA A 700 47.37 -17.62 -0.22
C ALA A 700 48.57 -16.88 -0.81
N ARG A 701 48.44 -15.56 -1.07
CA ARG A 701 49.55 -14.72 -1.52
C ARG A 701 50.66 -14.59 -0.49
N VAL A 702 50.31 -14.39 0.79
CA VAL A 702 51.29 -14.35 1.88
C VAL A 702 52.07 -15.67 1.97
N GLU A 703 51.39 -16.83 1.90
CA GLU A 703 52.08 -18.13 1.88
C GLU A 703 52.99 -18.28 0.67
N HIS A 704 52.53 -17.87 -0.53
CA HIS A 704 53.36 -17.89 -1.74
C HIS A 704 54.60 -16.99 -1.61
N TYR A 705 54.46 -15.79 -1.03
CA TYR A 705 55.58 -14.91 -0.74
C TYR A 705 56.51 -15.51 0.31
N TYR A 706 55.99 -16.28 1.27
CA TYR A 706 56.79 -16.94 2.30
C TYR A 706 57.68 -18.03 1.70
N GLU A 707 57.13 -18.83 0.79
CA GLU A 707 57.89 -19.83 0.04
C GLU A 707 59.01 -19.18 -0.78
N ARG A 708 58.68 -18.12 -1.55
CA ARG A 708 59.68 -17.37 -2.35
C ARG A 708 60.77 -16.78 -1.47
N LEU A 709 60.41 -16.20 -0.33
CA LEU A 709 61.36 -15.59 0.59
C LEU A 709 62.27 -16.65 1.25
N ARG A 710 61.73 -17.82 1.58
CA ARG A 710 62.49 -18.96 2.11
C ARG A 710 63.51 -19.47 1.10
N ASP A 711 63.17 -19.53 -0.18
CA ASP A 711 64.12 -19.96 -1.21
C ASP A 711 65.22 -18.91 -1.44
N ILE A 712 64.86 -17.62 -1.44
CA ILE A 712 65.83 -16.52 -1.44
C ILE A 712 66.77 -16.60 -0.22
N GLN A 713 66.25 -16.93 0.96
CA GLN A 713 67.05 -17.10 2.19
C GLN A 713 68.03 -18.27 2.08
N LYS A 714 67.57 -19.44 1.61
CA LYS A 714 68.43 -20.62 1.42
C LYS A 714 69.59 -20.29 0.49
N GLU A 715 69.32 -19.60 -0.62
CA GLU A 715 70.35 -19.24 -1.59
C GLU A 715 71.31 -18.16 -1.07
N ALA A 716 70.81 -17.18 -0.32
CA ALA A 716 71.64 -16.15 0.29
C ALA A 716 72.55 -16.69 1.41
N ALA A 717 72.12 -17.73 2.15
CA ALA A 717 72.89 -18.33 3.23
C ALA A 717 74.23 -18.96 2.78
N TRP A 718 74.35 -19.33 1.50
CA TRP A 718 75.58 -19.87 0.90
C TRP A 718 76.55 -18.78 0.39
N PHE A 719 76.24 -17.50 0.59
CA PHE A 719 77.05 -16.40 0.06
C PHE A 719 78.22 -16.02 0.99
N PRO A 720 79.47 -16.02 0.50
CA PRO A 720 80.66 -15.92 1.35
C PRO A 720 81.03 -14.51 1.84
N PHE A 721 80.33 -13.45 1.40
CA PHE A 721 80.69 -12.05 1.73
C PHE A 721 79.56 -11.29 2.46
N PRO A 722 79.56 -11.25 3.80
CA PRO A 722 78.49 -10.63 4.60
C PRO A 722 78.31 -9.12 4.36
N LYS A 723 79.39 -8.40 4.04
CA LYS A 723 79.36 -6.93 3.86
C LYS A 723 78.51 -6.48 2.66
N LEU A 724 78.34 -7.34 1.65
CA LEU A 724 77.51 -7.06 0.47
C LEU A 724 76.01 -7.35 0.69
N LEU A 725 75.63 -7.89 1.85
CA LEU A 725 74.26 -8.28 2.19
C LEU A 725 73.50 -7.27 3.08
N LEU A 726 74.08 -6.11 3.40
CA LEU A 726 73.45 -5.13 4.31
C LEU A 726 72.09 -4.63 3.81
N GLU A 727 72.01 -4.15 2.56
CA GLU A 727 70.75 -3.70 1.97
C GLU A 727 69.78 -4.87 1.71
N PHE A 728 70.32 -6.04 1.35
CA PHE A 728 69.56 -7.26 1.16
C PHE A 728 68.85 -7.70 2.44
N ASN A 729 69.56 -7.70 3.58
CA ASN A 729 69.00 -8.03 4.89
C ASN A 729 67.95 -7.01 5.33
N ARG A 730 68.10 -5.72 4.98
CA ARG A 730 67.10 -4.69 5.28
C ARG A 730 65.77 -4.97 4.58
N ASP A 731 65.80 -5.28 3.29
CA ASP A 731 64.60 -5.55 2.51
C ASP A 731 63.99 -6.92 2.85
N PHE A 732 64.83 -7.91 3.18
CA PHE A 732 64.39 -9.22 3.69
C PHE A 732 63.64 -9.09 5.03
N ASN A 733 64.24 -8.39 6.01
CA ASN A 733 63.64 -8.20 7.33
C ASN A 733 62.32 -7.42 7.25
N PHE A 734 62.24 -6.43 6.36
CA PHE A 734 60.98 -5.71 6.11
C PHE A 734 59.87 -6.66 5.64
N CYS A 735 60.16 -7.55 4.68
CA CYS A 735 59.17 -8.51 4.19
C CYS A 735 58.72 -9.45 5.32
N VAL A 736 59.65 -10.00 6.10
CA VAL A 736 59.33 -10.89 7.24
C VAL A 736 58.48 -10.18 8.30
N GLU A 737 58.86 -8.96 8.69
CA GLU A 737 58.14 -8.17 9.70
C GLU A 737 56.71 -7.89 9.26
N LYS A 738 56.51 -7.41 8.02
CA LYS A 738 55.18 -7.10 7.50
C LYS A 738 54.33 -8.35 7.28
N MET A 739 54.93 -9.46 6.85
CA MET A 739 54.22 -10.74 6.72
C MET A 739 53.77 -11.31 8.06
N ASN A 740 54.62 -11.24 9.10
CA ASN A 740 54.24 -11.64 10.45
C ASN A 740 53.13 -10.75 11.01
N TRP A 741 53.24 -9.43 10.81
CA TRP A 741 52.19 -8.48 11.18
C TRP A 741 50.86 -8.86 10.51
N MET A 742 50.84 -9.11 9.19
CA MET A 742 49.61 -9.49 8.46
C MET A 742 48.99 -10.80 8.98
N ARG A 743 49.78 -11.74 9.53
CA ARG A 743 49.30 -13.02 10.08
C ARG A 743 48.61 -12.85 11.44
N GLU A 744 49.04 -11.87 12.22
CA GLU A 744 48.54 -11.62 13.58
C GLU A 744 47.31 -10.70 13.61
N GLN A 745 47.07 -9.91 12.55
CA GLN A 745 45.96 -8.96 12.50
C GLN A 745 44.61 -9.59 12.16
N HIS A 746 43.54 -8.99 12.69
CA HIS A 746 42.16 -9.29 12.30
C HIS A 746 41.81 -8.60 10.97
N LEU A 747 41.92 -9.33 9.87
CA LEU A 747 41.67 -8.85 8.50
C LEU A 747 40.19 -8.52 8.20
N LYS A 748 39.26 -8.79 9.13
CA LYS A 748 37.85 -8.38 9.02
C LYS A 748 37.64 -6.88 9.28
N VAL A 749 38.60 -6.22 9.92
CA VAL A 749 38.57 -4.77 10.18
C VAL A 749 39.03 -4.05 8.92
N ALA A 750 38.22 -3.12 8.40
CA ALA A 750 38.46 -2.41 7.15
C ALA A 750 39.86 -1.76 7.07
N GLU A 751 40.29 -1.10 8.14
CA GLU A 751 41.61 -0.43 8.19
C GLU A 751 42.77 -1.43 8.10
N ASN A 752 42.68 -2.57 8.78
CA ASN A 752 43.69 -3.61 8.75
C ASN A 752 43.75 -4.29 7.38
N PHE A 753 42.59 -4.51 6.76
CA PHE A 753 42.49 -5.06 5.41
C PHE A 753 43.19 -4.16 4.38
N ARG A 754 42.93 -2.85 4.42
CA ARG A 754 43.57 -1.87 3.53
C ARG A 754 45.09 -1.82 3.71
N LYS A 755 45.56 -1.76 4.96
CA LYS A 755 47.01 -1.80 5.26
C LYS A 755 47.66 -3.08 4.72
N THR A 756 46.97 -4.20 4.84
CA THR A 756 47.43 -5.51 4.33
C THR A 756 47.56 -5.50 2.81
N MET A 757 46.56 -4.98 2.07
CA MET A 757 46.63 -4.87 0.62
C MET A 757 47.84 -4.03 0.16
N ARG A 758 48.06 -2.87 0.81
CA ARG A 758 49.23 -2.03 0.53
C ARG A 758 50.55 -2.76 0.82
N TYR A 759 50.65 -3.46 1.94
CA TYR A 759 51.85 -4.21 2.27
C TYR A 759 52.11 -5.37 1.31
N LEU A 760 51.08 -6.02 0.75
CA LEU A 760 51.26 -7.05 -0.26
C LEU A 760 51.97 -6.53 -1.51
N ASP A 761 51.58 -5.35 -2.00
CA ASP A 761 52.22 -4.73 -3.16
C ASP A 761 53.67 -4.34 -2.85
N GLU A 762 53.91 -3.72 -1.68
CA GLU A 762 55.26 -3.36 -1.23
C GLU A 762 56.17 -4.59 -1.04
N ILE A 763 55.63 -5.71 -0.56
CA ILE A 763 56.35 -6.98 -0.42
C ILE A 763 56.66 -7.58 -1.78
N GLU A 764 55.72 -7.57 -2.72
CA GLU A 764 55.93 -8.11 -4.07
C GLU A 764 57.08 -7.38 -4.79
N GLU A 765 57.08 -6.05 -4.72
CA GLU A 765 58.13 -5.23 -5.31
C GLU A 765 59.50 -5.54 -4.67
N ARG A 766 59.57 -5.61 -3.34
CA ARG A 766 60.82 -5.91 -2.62
C ARG A 766 61.30 -7.34 -2.84
N ILE A 767 60.42 -8.34 -2.92
CA ILE A 767 60.79 -9.70 -3.30
C ILE A 767 61.36 -9.71 -4.71
N GLY A 768 60.78 -8.96 -5.65
CA GLY A 768 61.32 -8.78 -7.00
C GLY A 768 62.73 -8.16 -7.00
N LEU A 769 62.96 -7.13 -6.17
CA LEU A 769 64.29 -6.53 -5.98
C LEU A 769 65.29 -7.52 -5.36
N LEU A 770 64.88 -8.28 -4.35
CA LEU A 770 65.70 -9.32 -3.72
C LEU A 770 66.10 -10.39 -4.73
N GLN A 771 65.19 -10.85 -5.59
CA GLN A 771 65.47 -11.82 -6.65
C GLN A 771 66.47 -11.26 -7.69
N LYS A 772 66.27 -10.02 -8.15
CA LYS A 772 67.21 -9.36 -9.09
C LYS A 772 68.61 -9.24 -8.48
N ARG A 773 68.69 -8.76 -7.23
CA ARG A 773 69.95 -8.65 -6.49
C ARG A 773 70.59 -10.02 -6.27
N LEU A 774 69.80 -11.05 -6.00
CA LEU A 774 70.31 -12.40 -5.82
C LEU A 774 70.96 -12.95 -7.09
N VAL A 775 70.42 -12.65 -8.28
CA VAL A 775 71.07 -12.98 -9.57
C VAL A 775 72.41 -12.25 -9.70
N THR A 776 72.48 -10.96 -9.36
CA THR A 776 73.75 -10.21 -9.39
C THR A 776 74.77 -10.77 -8.39
N LEU A 777 74.33 -11.14 -7.19
CA LEU A 777 75.18 -11.76 -6.18
C LEU A 777 75.65 -13.15 -6.63
N ARG A 778 74.80 -13.93 -7.32
CA ARG A 778 75.19 -15.21 -7.91
C ARG A 778 76.30 -15.02 -8.97
N ILE A 779 76.17 -14.04 -9.84
CA ILE A 779 77.20 -13.69 -10.84
C ILE A 779 78.51 -13.29 -10.15
N VAL A 780 78.45 -12.45 -9.10
CA VAL A 780 79.63 -12.04 -8.34
C VAL A 780 80.27 -13.23 -7.63
N ARG A 781 79.49 -14.11 -7.01
CA ARG A 781 79.97 -15.34 -6.38
C ARG A 781 80.66 -16.24 -7.41
N ASP A 782 80.01 -16.51 -8.52
CA ASP A 782 80.54 -17.44 -9.53
C ASP A 782 81.77 -16.84 -10.22
N SER A 783 81.80 -15.52 -10.46
CA SER A 783 82.98 -14.82 -10.98
C SER A 783 84.13 -14.80 -9.98
N THR A 784 83.87 -14.60 -8.69
CA THR A 784 84.91 -14.60 -7.65
C THR A 784 85.42 -16.01 -7.35
N LEU A 785 84.56 -17.03 -7.32
CA LEU A 785 84.96 -18.44 -7.25
C LEU A 785 85.77 -18.83 -8.48
N PHE A 786 85.35 -18.40 -9.67
CA PHE A 786 86.10 -18.61 -10.91
C PHE A 786 87.47 -17.95 -10.86
N ILE A 787 87.59 -16.70 -10.42
CA ILE A 787 88.89 -16.01 -10.25
C ILE A 787 89.75 -16.67 -9.17
N LEU A 788 89.19 -17.14 -8.06
CA LEU A 788 89.95 -17.83 -7.00
C LEU A 788 90.44 -19.21 -7.44
N LEU A 789 89.62 -19.97 -8.18
CA LEU A 789 89.99 -21.27 -8.75
C LEU A 789 90.98 -21.12 -9.92
N LEU A 790 90.73 -20.16 -10.82
CA LEU A 790 91.57 -19.87 -11.98
C LEU A 790 92.90 -19.26 -11.54
N GLY A 791 92.92 -18.33 -10.58
CA GLY A 791 94.15 -17.77 -10.02
C GLY A 791 95.03 -18.84 -9.38
N ARG A 792 94.46 -19.78 -8.62
CA ARG A 792 95.22 -20.89 -8.00
C ARG A 792 95.77 -21.88 -9.03
N THR A 793 95.02 -22.17 -10.09
CA THR A 793 95.46 -23.07 -11.17
C THR A 793 96.44 -22.40 -12.12
N PHE A 794 96.27 -21.11 -12.41
CA PHE A 794 97.15 -20.31 -13.26
C PHE A 794 98.52 -20.08 -12.61
N ILE A 795 98.57 -19.79 -11.30
CA ILE A 795 99.84 -19.69 -10.55
C ILE A 795 100.60 -21.03 -10.60
N TRP A 796 99.89 -22.16 -10.45
CA TRP A 796 100.51 -23.49 -10.58
C TRP A 796 101.04 -23.75 -11.99
N LEU A 797 100.29 -23.34 -13.02
CA LEU A 797 100.68 -23.49 -14.42
C LEU A 797 101.89 -22.60 -14.78
N GLU A 798 101.97 -21.39 -14.21
CA GLU A 798 103.11 -20.48 -14.37
C GLU A 798 104.37 -20.98 -13.64
N ILE A 799 104.23 -21.50 -12.41
CA ILE A 799 105.36 -22.10 -11.66
C ILE A 799 105.91 -23.33 -12.39
N VAL A 800 105.03 -24.20 -12.90
CA VAL A 800 105.44 -25.36 -13.70
C VAL A 800 106.06 -24.91 -15.04
N GLY A 801 105.52 -23.87 -15.67
CA GLY A 801 106.06 -23.28 -16.90
C GLY A 801 107.44 -22.65 -16.72
N LEU A 802 107.65 -21.88 -15.65
CA LEU A 802 108.96 -21.32 -15.27
C LEU A 802 109.96 -22.41 -14.89
N GLY A 803 109.53 -23.45 -14.18
CA GLY A 803 110.37 -24.62 -13.87
C GLY A 803 110.82 -25.38 -15.13
N LEU A 804 109.92 -25.58 -16.10
CA LEU A 804 110.25 -26.16 -17.41
C LEU A 804 111.18 -25.26 -18.22
N ALA A 805 110.97 -23.94 -18.21
CA ALA A 805 111.85 -22.98 -18.87
C ALA A 805 113.27 -23.00 -18.28
N LEU A 806 113.40 -23.14 -16.96
CA LEU A 806 114.70 -23.21 -16.27
C LEU A 806 115.51 -24.47 -16.63
N ILE A 807 114.86 -25.55 -17.05
CA ILE A 807 115.52 -26.79 -17.49
C ILE A 807 115.77 -26.77 -19.01
N THR A 808 114.81 -26.30 -19.79
CA THR A 808 114.86 -26.33 -21.26
C THR A 808 115.79 -25.28 -21.85
N VAL A 809 115.89 -24.07 -21.28
CA VAL A 809 116.78 -23.01 -21.77
C VAL A 809 118.26 -23.39 -21.64
N PRO A 810 118.77 -23.86 -20.48
CA PRO A 810 120.16 -24.34 -20.38
C PRO A 810 120.41 -25.60 -21.21
N GLY A 811 119.42 -26.50 -21.31
CA GLY A 811 119.51 -27.69 -22.16
C GLY A 811 119.64 -27.35 -23.64
N LEU A 812 118.89 -26.36 -24.14
CA LEU A 812 119.00 -25.86 -25.50
C LEU A 812 120.33 -25.15 -25.76
N VAL A 813 120.84 -24.37 -24.81
CA VAL A 813 122.17 -23.73 -24.91
C VAL A 813 123.30 -24.77 -24.93
N TYR A 814 123.22 -25.82 -24.11
CA TYR A 814 124.19 -26.92 -24.09
C TYR A 814 124.21 -27.71 -25.41
N PHE A 815 123.03 -28.05 -25.96
CA PHE A 815 122.93 -28.76 -27.24
C PHE A 815 123.28 -27.88 -28.45
N ALA A 816 123.04 -26.57 -28.38
CA ALA A 816 123.39 -25.64 -29.44
C ALA A 816 124.91 -25.46 -29.63
N HIS A 817 125.73 -25.76 -28.61
CA HIS A 817 127.19 -25.70 -28.69
C HIS A 817 127.82 -26.86 -29.49
N TYR A 818 127.10 -27.96 -29.70
CA TYR A 818 127.56 -29.15 -30.45
C TYR A 818 127.10 -29.20 -31.92
N LEU A 819 126.36 -28.20 -32.39
CA LEU A 819 125.87 -28.11 -33.77
C LEU A 819 126.73 -27.10 -34.57
N PRO A 820 127.58 -27.56 -35.51
CA PRO A 820 128.38 -26.66 -36.33
C PRO A 820 127.48 -25.91 -37.33
N GLY A 821 127.37 -24.59 -37.16
CA GLY A 821 126.66 -23.69 -38.08
C GLY A 821 125.50 -22.87 -37.49
N ASN A 822 125.52 -22.53 -36.20
CA ASN A 822 124.43 -21.78 -35.55
C ASN A 822 124.86 -20.35 -35.18
N TRP A 823 124.20 -19.33 -35.74
CA TRP A 823 124.57 -17.90 -35.62
C TRP A 823 124.19 -17.24 -34.27
N LEU A 824 123.58 -17.99 -33.36
CA LEU A 824 122.82 -17.46 -32.22
C LEU A 824 123.65 -17.29 -30.93
N VAL A 825 124.95 -17.55 -30.95
CA VAL A 825 125.82 -17.57 -29.75
C VAL A 825 126.95 -16.50 -29.81
N ASN A 826 126.90 -15.55 -30.74
CA ASN A 826 127.86 -14.43 -30.80
C ASN A 826 127.17 -13.05 -30.73
N MET A 827 126.32 -12.84 -29.73
CA MET A 827 126.00 -11.52 -29.16
C MET A 827 126.03 -11.58 -27.65
#